data_AF-A0A913ZSN1-F1
#
_entry.id   AF-A0A913ZSN1-F1
#
_cell.length_a   1.000
_cell.length_b   1.000
_cell.length_c   1.000
_cell.angle_alpha   90.00
_cell.angle_beta   90.00
_cell.angle_gamma   90.00
#
_symmetry.space_group_name_H-M   'P 1'
#
loop_
_entity.id
_entity.type
_entity.pdbx_description
1 polymer ?
#
loop_
_entity_poly.entity_id
_entity_poly.type
_entity_poly.pdbx_seq_one_letter_code
_entity_poly.pdbx_strand_id
1 'polypeptide(L)'
;FECIRKPKIKGESAVMSNSGDFINLFTSIGLSEQKAKETLKNESLANDLKQVINEAKRHNGGGTIDKACGALLYHIATRMKNKNRLGFLLEYVINKGLSSEPQLTAALDYFKSHPTDPIDVKAFESACGIGVEITPEQVEEAVEVVIKKHSAGLLEKRYHYNMGSIMGEVRQSLKWADGKAIKSEVDMQVLDLLGPKTDADREKPTKAKESKGKGKTKEEQKKSEPEKELESPAEGGAENINQLMGEAVKFHKPGENYKTDGYVVTPKTMEILKQHLELTGGQVRSRFPPEPNGILHIGHAKAINFNFGYARAHGGITFLRYDDTNPEKEEEKFFTAILDMVRWLGYEPYQVTHASDYFQELYDLAVDLIRRDLAYICHMRPEEIKGYNNPDSPWRDRPIEESLKLFDDMRRGKIAEGDAVLRMKHTLAEGKKDPVAYRIKFTPHHRSKDKWCIYPTYDYTHCLCDSLEHITHSLCTKEFQSRRQSYYWLCNALDQYCPVQWEYGRLNMNYTVVSKRKIGKLIEHGIVRDWDDPRLYTLTALRRRGFPAEAINNFCAKIGVTMSRVTFDPSLLDSCVRDYLNNTAPRAMAVLEPLKVTILPERKLEELSVPVIPHDSSKGTRKMPFTSVIYIEQSDFSENPEKGYRRLTPSQPVGLKYAAQVLTVQSIVKDESGQVKELKVTAQSVDTTSKPKGFIHWVSEPVECEVRIYGRLFKHKNPEDPSEVPGGFVTDCNQDSLRVIPNALVDQSVKGAKVYDKFQFERNGYFSIDPDSTPEKIVFNRTVALKEDVGKN
;
A
#
# COMPACT_ATOMS: atom_id res chain seq x y z
N PHE A 1 13.72 42.71 78.45
CA PHE A 1 12.65 43.59 77.93
C PHE A 1 12.66 43.38 76.41
N GLU A 2 11.71 42.74 75.75
CA GLU A 2 10.25 42.68 75.93
C GLU A 2 9.66 41.28 75.62
N CYS A 3 8.39 41.13 76.00
CA CYS A 3 7.59 39.92 76.08
C CYS A 3 7.16 39.28 74.75
N ILE A 4 7.36 37.96 74.71
CA ILE A 4 6.46 36.87 74.29
C ILE A 4 5.07 37.28 73.74
N ARG A 5 4.81 36.90 72.48
CA ARG A 5 3.49 36.45 71.98
C ARG A 5 3.64 35.11 71.26
N LYS A 6 3.00 34.07 71.79
CA LYS A 6 2.69 32.82 71.05
C LYS A 6 1.37 33.01 70.29
N PRO A 7 1.18 32.29 69.17
CA PRO A 7 -0.12 31.68 68.93
C PRO A 7 -0.06 30.16 68.68
N LYS A 8 -1.20 29.56 69.00
CA LYS A 8 -1.53 28.13 69.04
C LYS A 8 -1.80 27.55 67.65
N ILE A 9 -1.28 26.33 67.47
CA ILE A 9 -1.93 25.09 66.95
C ILE A 9 -2.44 25.09 65.49
N LYS A 10 -1.66 24.38 64.65
CA LYS A 10 -2.04 23.77 63.36
C LYS A 10 -2.92 22.55 63.60
N GLY A 11 -4.01 22.42 62.85
CA GLY A 11 -4.88 21.23 62.89
C GLY A 11 -5.48 20.78 61.55
N GLU A 12 -5.66 21.67 60.56
CA GLU A 12 -6.52 21.31 59.40
C GLU A 12 -5.86 21.45 58.01
N SER A 13 -4.64 22.00 57.88
CA SER A 13 -4.05 22.29 56.56
C SER A 13 -3.22 21.16 55.94
N ALA A 14 -3.09 19.99 56.56
CA ALA A 14 -2.19 18.93 56.08
C ALA A 14 -2.89 17.82 55.25
N VAL A 15 -4.23 17.76 55.24
CA VAL A 15 -4.96 16.68 54.56
C VAL A 15 -5.31 17.04 53.11
N MET A 16 -5.43 18.33 52.78
CA MET A 16 -5.80 18.77 51.42
C MET A 16 -4.64 18.84 50.40
N SER A 17 -3.37 18.88 50.83
CA SER A 17 -2.24 18.97 49.89
C SER A 17 -1.88 17.63 49.24
N ASN A 18 -2.08 16.49 49.92
CA ASN A 18 -1.71 15.17 49.38
C ASN A 18 -2.64 14.71 48.25
N SER A 19 -3.92 15.08 48.28
CA SER A 19 -4.93 14.55 47.35
C SER A 19 -4.72 15.00 45.90
N GLY A 20 -4.24 16.23 45.68
CA GLY A 20 -3.94 16.76 44.34
C GLY A 20 -2.77 16.05 43.66
N ASP A 21 -1.75 15.68 44.43
CA ASP A 21 -0.56 14.99 43.93
C ASP A 21 -0.88 13.56 43.47
N PHE A 22 -1.77 12.85 44.17
CA PHE A 22 -2.23 11.52 43.74
C PHE A 22 -3.08 11.59 42.46
N ILE A 23 -3.97 12.58 42.33
CA ILE A 23 -4.78 12.75 41.11
C ILE A 23 -3.86 12.99 39.92
N ASN A 24 -2.89 13.90 40.03
CA ASN A 24 -1.93 14.18 38.97
C ASN A 24 -1.06 12.96 38.64
N LEU A 25 -0.66 12.17 39.64
CA LEU A 25 0.10 10.95 39.43
C LEU A 25 -0.72 9.88 38.67
N PHE A 26 -1.99 9.70 39.00
CA PHE A 26 -2.85 8.70 38.35
C PHE A 26 -3.28 9.14 36.94
N THR A 27 -3.55 10.42 36.73
CA THR A 27 -3.83 10.94 35.39
C THR A 27 -2.59 10.93 34.49
N SER A 28 -1.38 11.03 35.07
CA SER A 28 -0.12 10.92 34.29
C SER A 28 0.06 9.57 33.60
N ILE A 29 -0.53 8.50 34.15
CA ILE A 29 -0.55 7.17 33.53
C ILE A 29 -1.85 6.90 32.74
N GLY A 30 -2.68 7.92 32.50
CA GLY A 30 -3.85 7.79 31.62
C GLY A 30 -5.17 7.38 32.29
N LEU A 31 -5.28 7.39 33.63
CA LEU A 31 -6.59 7.29 34.27
C LEU A 31 -7.41 8.57 34.03
N SER A 32 -8.72 8.42 33.84
CA SER A 32 -9.62 9.57 33.84
C SER A 32 -9.65 10.23 35.23
N GLU A 33 -9.91 11.53 35.29
CA GLU A 33 -9.98 12.27 36.56
C GLU A 33 -11.03 11.67 37.50
N GLN A 34 -12.16 11.20 36.94
CA GLN A 34 -13.19 10.47 37.69
C GLN A 34 -12.64 9.17 38.28
N LYS A 35 -11.90 8.38 37.51
CA LYS A 35 -11.35 7.10 37.98
C LYS A 35 -10.23 7.29 39.00
N ALA A 36 -9.43 8.35 38.87
CA ALA A 36 -8.43 8.74 39.85
C ALA A 36 -9.07 9.10 41.20
N LYS A 37 -10.16 9.89 41.17
CA LYS A 37 -10.95 10.23 42.36
C LYS A 37 -11.61 9.01 43.00
N GLU A 38 -12.11 8.07 42.22
CA GLU A 38 -12.64 6.78 42.73
C GLU A 38 -11.54 5.94 43.39
N THR A 39 -10.37 5.85 42.76
CA THR A 39 -9.24 5.07 43.25
C THR A 39 -8.71 5.63 44.58
N LEU A 40 -8.72 6.95 44.74
CA LEU A 40 -8.35 7.62 45.99
C LEU A 40 -9.26 7.31 47.18
N LYS A 41 -10.52 6.89 46.93
CA LYS A 41 -11.42 6.45 48.00
C LYS A 41 -10.95 5.13 48.63
N ASN A 42 -10.09 4.37 47.94
CA ASN A 42 -9.47 3.16 48.46
C ASN A 42 -8.00 3.46 48.78
N GLU A 43 -7.72 3.82 50.02
CA GLU A 43 -6.37 4.21 50.47
C GLU A 43 -5.31 3.13 50.22
N SER A 44 -5.66 1.85 50.39
CA SER A 44 -4.73 0.73 50.13
C SER A 44 -4.36 0.71 48.65
N LEU A 45 -5.36 0.71 47.76
CA LEU A 45 -5.13 0.67 46.32
C LEU A 45 -4.39 1.92 45.82
N ALA A 46 -4.71 3.09 46.37
CA ALA A 46 -4.05 4.34 45.99
C ALA A 46 -2.55 4.32 46.35
N ASN A 47 -2.20 3.80 47.52
CA ASN A 47 -0.81 3.64 47.95
C ASN A 47 -0.08 2.57 47.13
N ASP A 48 -0.74 1.45 46.85
CA ASP A 48 -0.20 0.37 46.01
C ASP A 48 0.08 0.86 44.59
N LEU A 49 -0.86 1.59 43.99
CA LEU A 49 -0.70 2.17 42.66
C LEU A 49 0.41 3.21 42.63
N LYS A 50 0.54 4.06 43.65
CA LYS A 50 1.66 5.01 43.78
C LYS A 50 3.00 4.29 43.86
N GLN A 51 3.09 3.19 44.63
CA GLN A 51 4.31 2.38 44.72
C GLN A 51 4.68 1.79 43.35
N VAL A 52 3.72 1.18 42.67
CA VAL A 52 3.89 0.58 41.33
C VAL A 52 4.35 1.63 40.31
N ILE A 53 3.74 2.82 40.29
CA ILE A 53 4.13 3.90 39.38
C ILE A 53 5.56 4.39 39.66
N ASN A 54 5.93 4.55 40.94
CA ASN A 54 7.25 5.03 41.31
C ASN A 54 8.35 4.01 41.03
N GLU A 55 8.05 2.72 41.16
CA GLU A 55 8.96 1.63 40.79
C GLU A 55 9.09 1.55 39.26
N ALA A 56 7.98 1.69 38.54
CA ALA A 56 8.00 1.73 37.09
C ALA A 56 8.82 2.92 36.53
N LYS A 57 8.70 4.10 37.14
CA LYS A 57 9.54 5.27 36.79
C LYS A 57 11.03 5.00 36.99
N ARG A 58 11.40 4.24 38.03
CA ARG A 58 12.81 3.88 38.28
C ARG A 58 13.36 2.95 37.20
N HIS A 59 12.58 1.96 36.77
CA HIS A 59 12.96 1.06 35.68
C HIS A 59 13.00 1.77 34.31
N ASN A 60 12.23 2.84 34.11
CA ASN A 60 12.23 3.67 32.90
C ASN A 60 13.25 4.83 32.95
N GLY A 61 14.29 4.75 33.79
CA GLY A 61 15.34 5.79 33.87
C GLY A 61 14.86 7.17 34.34
N GLY A 62 13.71 7.26 35.03
CA GLY A 62 13.12 8.51 35.50
C GLY A 62 12.24 9.24 34.47
N GLY A 63 12.07 8.69 33.27
CA GLY A 63 11.23 9.26 32.21
C GLY A 63 9.72 9.15 32.46
N THR A 64 8.93 9.86 31.65
CA THR A 64 7.47 9.73 31.61
C THR A 64 7.05 8.33 31.14
N ILE A 65 6.10 7.71 31.85
CA ILE A 65 5.54 6.40 31.48
C ILE A 65 4.52 6.59 30.35
N ASP A 66 4.58 5.74 29.33
CA ASP A 66 3.58 5.70 28.25
C ASP A 66 2.17 5.43 28.82
N LYS A 67 1.18 6.20 28.40
CA LYS A 67 -0.21 6.04 28.84
C LYS A 67 -0.77 4.65 28.49
N ALA A 68 -0.24 3.99 27.45
CA ALA A 68 -0.60 2.62 27.10
C ALA A 68 -0.28 1.62 28.23
N CYS A 69 0.84 1.81 28.95
CA CYS A 69 1.24 0.96 30.07
C CYS A 69 0.39 1.19 31.32
N GLY A 70 -0.28 2.33 31.45
CA GLY A 70 -0.94 2.73 32.69
C GLY A 70 -2.12 1.84 33.10
N ALA A 71 -2.86 1.30 32.14
CA ALA A 71 -3.91 0.31 32.43
C ALA A 71 -3.30 -0.96 33.06
N LEU A 72 -2.16 -1.44 32.55
CA LEU A 72 -1.46 -2.60 33.08
C LEU A 72 -0.91 -2.33 34.49
N LEU A 73 -0.34 -1.15 34.73
CA LEU A 73 0.11 -0.74 36.07
C LEU A 73 -1.05 -0.69 37.07
N TYR A 74 -2.23 -0.22 36.65
CA TYR A 74 -3.44 -0.27 37.46
C TYR A 74 -3.88 -1.71 37.76
N HIS A 75 -3.82 -2.60 36.78
CA HIS A 75 -4.12 -4.02 36.96
C HIS A 75 -3.12 -4.73 37.89
N ILE A 76 -1.84 -4.37 37.83
CA ILE A 76 -0.81 -4.87 38.76
C ILE A 76 -1.15 -4.42 40.18
N ALA A 77 -1.41 -3.13 40.39
CA ALA A 77 -1.75 -2.58 41.71
C ALA A 77 -3.02 -3.21 42.31
N THR A 78 -3.99 -3.57 41.47
CA THR A 78 -5.26 -4.19 41.93
C THR A 78 -5.17 -5.70 42.15
N ARG A 79 -4.33 -6.44 41.39
CA ARG A 79 -4.36 -7.92 41.36
C ARG A 79 -3.13 -8.58 41.99
N MET A 80 -2.01 -7.88 42.10
CA MET A 80 -0.75 -8.45 42.60
C MET A 80 -0.68 -8.33 44.13
N LYS A 81 -0.93 -9.45 44.82
CA LYS A 81 -0.87 -9.49 46.30
C LYS A 81 0.55 -9.62 46.85
N ASN A 82 1.45 -10.31 46.14
CA ASN A 82 2.84 -10.49 46.55
C ASN A 82 3.74 -9.57 45.72
N LYS A 83 4.41 -8.62 46.37
CA LYS A 83 5.24 -7.59 45.72
C LYS A 83 6.71 -7.99 45.54
N ASN A 84 7.13 -9.18 45.99
CA ASN A 84 8.53 -9.61 45.89
C ASN A 84 9.07 -9.67 44.45
N ARG A 85 8.18 -9.84 43.47
CA ARG A 85 8.48 -9.94 42.03
C ARG A 85 7.99 -8.75 41.21
N LEU A 86 7.68 -7.63 41.88
CA LEU A 86 7.13 -6.44 41.24
C LEU A 86 8.12 -5.84 40.23
N GLY A 87 9.39 -5.65 40.62
CA GLY A 87 10.43 -5.15 39.72
C GLY A 87 10.63 -6.00 38.46
N PHE A 88 10.63 -7.34 38.61
CA PHE A 88 10.74 -8.28 37.48
C PHE A 88 9.56 -8.14 36.50
N LEU A 89 8.33 -8.03 37.00
CA LEU A 89 7.15 -7.83 36.15
C LEU A 89 7.14 -6.46 35.46
N LEU A 90 7.57 -5.42 36.17
CA LEU A 90 7.62 -4.05 35.65
C LEU A 90 8.64 -3.88 34.53
N GLU A 91 9.76 -4.60 34.58
CA GLU A 91 10.74 -4.61 33.49
C GLU A 91 10.11 -5.03 32.15
N TYR A 92 9.31 -6.11 32.15
CA TYR A 92 8.61 -6.57 30.95
C TYR A 92 7.47 -5.63 30.51
N VAL A 93 6.78 -4.95 31.43
CA VAL A 93 5.71 -3.99 31.07
C VAL A 93 6.29 -2.72 30.46
N ILE A 94 7.45 -2.25 30.95
CA ILE A 94 8.11 -1.03 30.45
C ILE A 94 8.80 -1.29 29.12
N ASN A 95 9.47 -2.42 28.98
CA ASN A 95 10.11 -2.84 27.73
C ASN A 95 9.11 -3.37 26.69
N LYS A 96 7.80 -3.24 26.95
CA LYS A 96 6.69 -3.68 26.08
C LYS A 96 6.66 -5.19 25.77
N GLY A 97 7.35 -6.02 26.56
CA GLY A 97 7.23 -7.48 26.49
C GLY A 97 5.89 -8.02 27.02
N LEU A 98 5.28 -7.31 27.98
CA LEU A 98 3.90 -7.51 28.42
C LEU A 98 3.07 -6.28 28.06
N SER A 99 2.30 -6.37 26.99
CA SER A 99 1.57 -5.23 26.40
C SER A 99 0.05 -5.36 26.49
N SER A 100 -0.48 -6.50 26.95
CA SER A 100 -1.91 -6.78 27.02
C SER A 100 -2.38 -7.37 28.36
N GLU A 101 -3.67 -7.20 28.67
CA GLU A 101 -4.29 -7.75 29.89
C GLU A 101 -4.25 -9.29 29.99
N PRO A 102 -4.43 -10.07 28.89
CA PRO A 102 -4.28 -11.52 28.91
C PRO A 102 -2.86 -11.97 29.28
N GLN A 103 -1.83 -11.32 28.71
CA GLN A 103 -0.43 -11.61 29.04
C GLN A 103 -0.13 -11.29 30.51
N LEU A 104 -0.62 -10.15 31.00
CA LEU A 104 -0.48 -9.80 32.42
C LEU A 104 -1.20 -10.81 33.34
N THR A 105 -2.38 -11.27 32.94
CA THR A 105 -3.12 -12.30 33.69
C THR A 105 -2.34 -13.60 33.75
N ALA A 106 -1.78 -14.05 32.62
CA ALA A 106 -0.93 -15.23 32.55
C ALA A 106 0.32 -15.09 33.43
N ALA A 107 0.97 -13.92 33.44
CA ALA A 107 2.12 -13.64 34.30
C ALA A 107 1.77 -13.73 35.79
N LEU A 108 0.63 -13.16 36.19
CA LEU A 108 0.16 -13.24 37.57
C LEU A 108 -0.21 -14.68 37.97
N ASP A 109 -0.80 -15.47 37.07
CA ASP A 109 -1.13 -16.87 37.34
C ASP A 109 0.11 -17.78 37.34
N TYR A 110 1.12 -17.45 36.54
CA TYR A 110 2.43 -18.10 36.58
C TYR A 110 3.12 -17.88 37.95
N PHE A 111 3.08 -16.66 38.49
CA PHE A 111 3.63 -16.39 39.82
C PHE A 111 2.89 -17.11 40.95
N LYS A 112 1.57 -17.31 40.82
CA LYS A 112 0.80 -18.09 41.80
C LYS A 112 1.16 -19.58 41.76
N SER A 113 1.39 -20.13 40.57
CA SER A 113 1.74 -21.53 40.38
C SER A 113 3.20 -21.84 40.69
N HIS A 114 4.08 -20.83 40.69
CA HIS A 114 5.53 -20.98 40.95
C HIS A 114 5.99 -20.07 42.10
N PRO A 115 5.62 -20.35 43.36
CA PRO A 115 5.87 -19.46 44.50
C PRO A 115 7.34 -19.39 44.96
N THR A 116 8.20 -20.30 44.52
CA THR A 116 9.62 -20.39 44.91
C THR A 116 10.53 -19.73 43.89
N ASP A 117 11.59 -19.06 44.35
CA ASP A 117 12.68 -18.52 43.51
C ASP A 117 13.81 -19.55 43.35
N PRO A 118 14.61 -19.51 42.26
CA PRO A 118 14.51 -18.61 41.11
C PRO A 118 13.43 -19.02 40.09
N ILE A 119 12.92 -18.06 39.34
CA ILE A 119 11.98 -18.30 38.23
C ILE A 119 12.76 -18.74 36.98
N ASP A 120 12.29 -19.80 36.31
CA ASP A 120 12.72 -20.08 34.94
C ASP A 120 12.16 -19.02 33.99
N VAL A 121 13.04 -18.13 33.52
CA VAL A 121 12.71 -17.00 32.64
C VAL A 121 12.14 -17.48 31.31
N LYS A 122 12.66 -18.57 30.72
CA LYS A 122 12.17 -19.07 29.43
C LYS A 122 10.78 -19.68 29.56
N ALA A 123 10.53 -20.41 30.64
CA ALA A 123 9.21 -20.97 30.91
C ALA A 123 8.20 -19.85 31.22
N PHE A 124 8.60 -18.79 31.92
CA PHE A 124 7.78 -17.60 32.16
C PHE A 124 7.43 -16.88 30.85
N GLU A 125 8.41 -16.58 30.00
CA GLU A 125 8.21 -15.89 28.72
C GLU A 125 7.25 -16.68 27.80
N SER A 126 7.46 -18.00 27.69
CA SER A 126 6.59 -18.87 26.91
C SER A 126 5.17 -18.94 27.48
N ALA A 127 5.01 -19.09 28.80
CA ALA A 127 3.71 -19.18 29.44
C ALA A 127 2.89 -17.87 29.35
N CYS A 128 3.58 -16.73 29.26
CA CYS A 128 2.98 -15.41 29.17
C CYS A 128 2.83 -14.88 27.74
N GLY A 129 3.28 -15.64 26.73
CA GLY A 129 3.22 -15.19 25.33
C GLY A 129 4.09 -13.97 25.04
N ILE A 130 5.24 -13.85 25.73
CA ILE A 130 6.20 -12.77 25.49
C ILE A 130 6.89 -13.00 24.15
N GLY A 131 6.87 -11.99 23.28
CA GLY A 131 7.33 -12.10 21.90
C GLY A 131 6.30 -12.69 20.91
N VAL A 132 5.08 -13.01 21.37
CA VAL A 132 3.97 -13.38 20.49
C VAL A 132 3.24 -12.12 20.06
N GLU A 133 3.43 -11.70 18.80
CA GLU A 133 2.66 -10.63 18.18
C GLU A 133 1.48 -11.22 17.41
N ILE A 134 0.27 -10.73 17.69
CA ILE A 134 -0.91 -11.07 16.89
C ILE A 134 -1.15 -9.94 15.90
N THR A 135 -1.15 -10.26 14.61
CA THR A 135 -1.37 -9.26 13.56
C THR A 135 -2.87 -9.01 13.33
N PRO A 136 -3.27 -7.84 12.80
CA PRO A 136 -4.67 -7.58 12.43
C PRO A 136 -5.24 -8.64 11.49
N GLU A 137 -4.45 -9.14 10.54
CA GLU A 137 -4.87 -10.17 9.56
C GLU A 137 -5.19 -11.50 10.27
N GLN A 138 -4.44 -11.86 11.31
CA GLN A 138 -4.74 -13.06 12.11
C GLN A 138 -6.06 -12.90 12.86
N VAL A 139 -6.38 -11.70 13.35
CA VAL A 139 -7.66 -11.40 13.99
C VAL A 139 -8.80 -11.48 12.98
N GLU A 140 -8.63 -10.87 11.81
CA GLU A 140 -9.58 -10.90 10.69
C GLU A 140 -9.91 -12.35 10.28
N GLU A 141 -8.89 -13.18 10.02
CA GLU A 141 -9.05 -14.58 9.62
C GLU A 141 -9.74 -15.41 10.73
N ALA A 142 -9.33 -15.22 11.99
CA ALA A 142 -9.94 -15.93 13.11
C ALA A 142 -11.41 -15.54 13.31
N VAL A 143 -11.75 -14.26 13.14
CA VAL A 143 -13.12 -13.76 13.20
C VAL A 143 -13.93 -14.31 12.02
N GLU A 144 -13.38 -14.32 10.80
CA GLU A 144 -14.05 -14.81 9.60
C GLU A 144 -14.39 -16.30 9.73
N VAL A 145 -13.47 -17.12 10.22
CA VAL A 145 -13.69 -18.55 10.47
C VAL A 145 -14.85 -18.77 11.46
N VAL A 146 -14.87 -18.02 12.56
CA VAL A 146 -15.92 -18.14 13.58
C VAL A 146 -17.26 -17.60 13.07
N ILE A 147 -17.28 -16.49 12.33
CA ILE A 147 -18.50 -15.94 11.72
C ILE A 147 -19.08 -16.92 10.69
N LYS A 148 -18.25 -17.54 9.84
CA LYS A 148 -18.69 -18.58 8.90
C LYS A 148 -19.36 -19.74 9.63
N LYS A 149 -18.80 -20.19 10.76
CA LYS A 149 -19.37 -21.24 11.62
C LYS A 149 -20.75 -20.86 12.21
N HIS A 150 -20.97 -19.58 12.51
CA HIS A 150 -22.23 -19.07 13.08
C HIS A 150 -23.17 -18.41 12.07
N SER A 151 -22.82 -18.40 10.78
CA SER A 151 -23.50 -17.66 9.72
C SER A 151 -25.01 -17.94 9.65
N ALA A 152 -25.43 -19.19 9.72
CA ALA A 152 -26.86 -19.56 9.69
C ALA A 152 -27.65 -18.93 10.86
N GLY A 153 -27.09 -18.95 12.08
CA GLY A 153 -27.71 -18.35 13.24
C GLY A 153 -27.67 -16.82 13.24
N LEU A 154 -26.60 -16.23 12.68
CA LEU A 154 -26.47 -14.78 12.48
C LEU A 154 -27.49 -14.27 11.47
N LEU A 155 -27.71 -14.98 10.36
CA LEU A 155 -28.70 -14.59 9.36
C LEU A 155 -30.14 -14.74 9.88
N GLU A 156 -30.43 -15.78 10.67
CA GLU A 156 -31.75 -16.00 11.28
C GLU A 156 -32.09 -14.97 12.37
N LYS A 157 -31.16 -14.74 13.30
CA LYS A 157 -31.40 -13.91 14.51
C LYS A 157 -30.84 -12.50 14.40
N ARG A 158 -30.18 -12.15 13.30
CA ARG A 158 -29.52 -10.86 13.04
C ARG A 158 -28.77 -10.35 14.27
N TYR A 159 -29.08 -9.13 14.72
CA TYR A 159 -28.42 -8.50 15.86
C TYR A 159 -28.90 -8.98 17.23
N HIS A 160 -29.90 -9.87 17.30
CA HIS A 160 -30.30 -10.57 18.53
C HIS A 160 -29.44 -11.80 18.82
N TYR A 161 -28.57 -12.20 17.88
CA TYR A 161 -27.61 -13.27 18.10
C TYR A 161 -26.60 -12.93 19.21
N ASN A 162 -26.17 -13.92 19.99
CA ASN A 162 -25.25 -13.71 21.10
C ASN A 162 -23.82 -13.47 20.60
N MET A 163 -23.45 -12.22 20.32
CA MET A 163 -22.10 -11.84 19.90
C MET A 163 -21.02 -12.19 20.93
N GLY A 164 -21.40 -12.37 22.21
CA GLY A 164 -20.49 -12.85 23.26
C GLY A 164 -19.95 -14.26 23.02
N SER A 165 -20.72 -15.12 22.35
CA SER A 165 -20.27 -16.47 21.97
C SER A 165 -19.18 -16.41 20.89
N ILE A 166 -19.38 -15.59 19.86
CA ILE A 166 -18.41 -15.37 18.76
C ILE A 166 -17.11 -14.80 19.33
N MET A 167 -17.17 -13.71 20.09
CA MET A 167 -15.98 -13.13 20.73
C MET A 167 -15.30 -14.13 21.67
N GLY A 168 -16.06 -15.00 22.34
CA GLY A 168 -15.52 -16.07 23.19
C GLY A 168 -14.73 -17.12 22.42
N GLU A 169 -15.25 -17.59 21.28
CA GLU A 169 -14.56 -18.55 20.42
C GLU A 169 -13.30 -17.95 19.77
N VAL A 170 -13.35 -16.69 19.32
CA VAL A 170 -12.17 -15.99 18.78
C VAL A 170 -11.08 -15.79 19.84
N ARG A 171 -11.46 -15.52 21.10
CA ARG A 171 -10.48 -15.45 22.20
C ARG A 171 -9.87 -16.81 22.56
N GLN A 172 -10.54 -17.92 22.26
CA GLN A 172 -9.98 -19.25 22.45
C GLN A 172 -8.96 -19.59 21.37
N SER A 173 -9.18 -19.16 20.12
CA SER A 173 -8.22 -19.34 19.03
C SER A 173 -7.03 -18.37 19.13
N LEU A 174 -7.28 -17.11 19.50
CA LEU A 174 -6.26 -16.07 19.64
C LEU A 174 -6.12 -15.61 21.10
N LYS A 175 -5.49 -16.45 21.92
CA LYS A 175 -5.34 -16.25 23.38
C LYS A 175 -4.73 -14.89 23.77
N TRP A 176 -3.80 -14.36 22.96
CA TRP A 176 -3.04 -13.15 23.26
C TRP A 176 -3.52 -11.90 22.50
N ALA A 177 -4.58 -12.02 21.68
CA ALA A 177 -5.11 -10.89 20.93
C ALA A 177 -5.79 -9.86 21.83
N ASP A 178 -5.72 -8.59 21.43
CA ASP A 178 -6.43 -7.52 22.12
C ASP A 178 -7.95 -7.71 22.00
N GLY A 179 -8.63 -7.70 23.15
CA GLY A 179 -10.07 -7.89 23.23
C GLY A 179 -10.87 -6.76 22.58
N LYS A 180 -10.30 -5.54 22.46
CA LYS A 180 -10.94 -4.45 21.69
C LYS A 180 -10.78 -4.67 20.20
N ALA A 181 -9.59 -5.05 19.72
CA ALA A 181 -9.38 -5.41 18.32
C ALA A 181 -10.33 -6.51 17.85
N ILE A 182 -10.46 -7.61 18.62
CA ILE A 182 -11.43 -8.69 18.32
C ILE A 182 -12.85 -8.14 18.26
N LYS A 183 -13.24 -7.30 19.21
CA LYS A 183 -14.60 -6.74 19.26
C LYS A 183 -14.88 -5.89 18.02
N SER A 184 -13.97 -4.98 17.68
CA SER A 184 -14.11 -4.09 16.52
C SER A 184 -14.22 -4.89 15.22
N GLU A 185 -13.39 -5.93 15.06
CA GLU A 185 -13.40 -6.79 13.87
C GLU A 185 -14.68 -7.62 13.77
N VAL A 186 -15.15 -8.22 14.88
CA VAL A 186 -16.44 -8.91 14.93
C VAL A 186 -17.58 -7.96 14.60
N ASP A 187 -17.61 -6.77 15.20
CA ASP A 187 -18.65 -5.78 14.96
C ASP A 187 -18.66 -5.36 13.46
N MET A 188 -17.49 -5.28 12.81
CA MET A 188 -17.33 -4.96 11.38
C MET A 188 -17.81 -6.08 10.46
N GLN A 189 -17.30 -7.31 10.59
CA GLN A 189 -17.68 -8.41 9.72
C GLN A 189 -19.15 -8.82 9.91
N VAL A 190 -19.71 -8.65 11.11
CA VAL A 190 -21.15 -8.84 11.35
C VAL A 190 -21.96 -7.73 10.66
N LEU A 191 -21.50 -6.48 10.67
CA LEU A 191 -22.12 -5.40 9.91
C LEU A 191 -22.08 -5.69 8.40
N ASP A 192 -20.94 -6.16 7.87
CA ASP A 192 -20.82 -6.57 6.47
C ASP A 192 -21.78 -7.71 6.11
N LEU A 193 -21.91 -8.72 6.98
CA LEU A 193 -22.79 -9.87 6.75
C LEU A 193 -24.28 -9.51 6.84
N LEU A 194 -24.68 -8.67 7.80
CA LEU A 194 -26.09 -8.43 8.12
C LEU A 194 -26.64 -7.12 7.54
N GLY A 195 -25.78 -6.18 7.17
CA GLY A 195 -26.16 -4.80 6.88
C GLY A 195 -26.58 -4.02 8.13
N PRO A 196 -27.07 -2.78 8.00
CA PRO A 196 -27.36 -1.90 9.12
C PRO A 196 -28.44 -2.46 10.07
N LYS A 197 -28.41 -2.01 11.33
CA LYS A 197 -29.46 -2.34 12.32
C LYS A 197 -30.79 -1.72 11.91
N THR A 198 -31.79 -2.56 11.68
CA THR A 198 -33.17 -2.15 11.42
C THR A 198 -33.90 -1.81 12.72
N ASP A 199 -35.09 -1.22 12.63
CA ASP A 199 -35.89 -0.94 13.84
C ASP A 199 -36.32 -2.23 14.57
N ALA A 200 -36.56 -3.33 13.85
CA ALA A 200 -36.82 -4.65 14.43
C ALA A 200 -35.62 -5.19 15.23
N ASP A 201 -34.39 -4.88 14.81
CA ASP A 201 -33.16 -5.22 15.54
C ASP A 201 -32.99 -4.41 16.84
N ARG A 202 -33.63 -3.23 16.92
CA ARG A 202 -33.60 -2.34 18.09
C ARG A 202 -34.67 -2.70 19.12
N GLU A 203 -35.66 -3.49 18.74
CA GLU A 203 -36.64 -4.08 19.66
C GLU A 203 -35.99 -5.18 20.49
N LYS A 204 -36.20 -5.14 21.82
CA LYS A 204 -35.70 -6.20 22.70
C LYS A 204 -36.56 -7.45 22.48
N PRO A 205 -35.95 -8.65 22.31
CA PRO A 205 -36.71 -9.88 22.25
C PRO A 205 -37.52 -10.03 23.53
N THR A 206 -38.81 -10.33 23.40
CA THR A 206 -39.78 -10.46 24.48
C THR A 206 -39.36 -11.56 25.44
N LYS A 207 -38.66 -11.19 26.53
CA LYS A 207 -38.41 -12.08 27.66
C LYS A 207 -39.65 -12.15 28.53
N ALA A 208 -40.08 -13.37 28.87
CA ALA A 208 -41.05 -13.64 29.91
C ALA A 208 -40.64 -12.94 31.22
N LYS A 209 -41.64 -12.35 31.90
CA LYS A 209 -41.50 -11.48 33.08
C LYS A 209 -40.79 -12.17 34.25
N GLU A 210 -39.83 -11.47 34.85
CA GLU A 210 -39.72 -11.33 36.31
C GLU A 210 -39.08 -9.96 36.66
N SER A 211 -39.51 -9.40 37.80
CA SER A 211 -39.67 -7.96 38.02
C SER A 211 -38.64 -7.26 38.92
N LYS A 212 -38.49 -5.93 38.70
CA LYS A 212 -38.02 -4.81 39.58
C LYS A 212 -36.55 -4.36 39.37
N GLY A 213 -36.21 -3.07 39.24
CA GLY A 213 -36.98 -1.81 39.26
C GLY A 213 -36.11 -0.58 38.87
N LYS A 214 -36.80 0.54 38.57
CA LYS A 214 -36.46 2.00 38.46
C LYS A 214 -34.99 2.44 38.71
N GLY A 215 -34.38 3.43 38.04
CA GLY A 215 -34.83 4.42 37.04
C GLY A 215 -33.82 5.58 36.83
N LYS A 216 -34.17 6.49 35.89
CA LYS A 216 -33.72 7.90 35.65
C LYS A 216 -32.44 8.22 34.81
N THR A 217 -32.72 8.73 33.58
CA THR A 217 -32.20 9.93 32.85
C THR A 217 -31.15 10.82 33.57
N LYS A 218 -30.15 11.46 32.92
CA LYS A 218 -30.20 12.40 31.77
C LYS A 218 -28.80 12.95 31.40
N GLU A 219 -28.69 13.45 30.17
CA GLU A 219 -27.90 14.62 29.67
C GLU A 219 -26.39 14.59 29.36
N GLU A 220 -26.13 14.99 28.11
CA GLU A 220 -24.88 15.42 27.48
C GLU A 220 -24.34 16.73 28.05
N GLN A 221 -23.03 16.96 27.96
CA GLN A 221 -22.45 18.31 27.85
C GLN A 221 -21.15 18.31 27.04
N LYS A 222 -21.17 19.09 25.95
CA LYS A 222 -20.02 19.56 25.15
C LYS A 222 -19.03 20.37 25.99
N LYS A 223 -17.74 20.34 25.63
CA LYS A 223 -16.83 21.49 25.77
C LYS A 223 -15.65 21.42 24.79
N SER A 224 -15.20 22.61 24.44
CA SER A 224 -14.50 23.09 23.25
C SER A 224 -12.97 22.96 23.27
N GLU A 225 -12.38 23.01 22.07
CA GLU A 225 -10.96 23.17 21.76
C GLU A 225 -10.38 24.53 22.20
N PRO A 226 -9.05 24.69 22.11
CA PRO A 226 -8.56 25.70 21.17
C PRO A 226 -7.45 25.23 20.23
N GLU A 227 -7.44 25.91 19.08
CA GLU A 227 -6.63 25.78 17.86
C GLU A 227 -5.11 25.94 18.07
N LYS A 228 -4.32 25.31 17.19
CA LYS A 228 -2.97 25.77 16.82
C LYS A 228 -2.66 25.50 15.33
N GLU A 229 -2.06 26.52 14.74
CA GLU A 229 -1.76 26.75 13.32
C GLU A 229 -0.80 25.73 12.69
N LEU A 230 -0.94 25.53 11.38
CA LEU A 230 -0.11 24.68 10.54
C LEU A 230 1.17 25.41 10.10
N GLU A 231 2.33 24.85 10.44
CA GLU A 231 3.60 25.11 9.76
C GLU A 231 3.85 24.07 8.64
N SER A 232 4.63 24.51 7.65
CA SER A 232 4.94 23.88 6.36
C SER A 232 5.75 22.57 6.46
N PRO A 233 5.68 21.68 5.45
CA PRO A 233 6.46 20.44 5.45
C PRO A 233 7.90 20.70 4.97
N ALA A 234 8.86 20.53 5.87
CA ALA A 234 10.28 20.34 5.54
C ALA A 234 10.61 18.84 5.43
N GLU A 235 11.49 18.54 4.46
CA GLU A 235 12.23 17.31 4.16
C GLU A 235 12.11 16.13 5.15
N GLY A 236 11.32 15.12 4.78
CA GLY A 236 11.27 13.83 5.47
C GLY A 236 10.25 12.89 4.83
N GLY A 237 10.69 12.07 3.86
CA GLY A 237 9.82 11.03 3.28
C GLY A 237 9.57 9.90 4.29
N ALA A 238 8.34 9.40 4.38
CA ALA A 238 7.99 8.26 5.23
C ALA A 238 8.69 6.97 4.77
N GLU A 239 9.05 6.07 5.70
CA GLU A 239 9.75 4.83 5.39
C GLU A 239 8.88 3.81 4.64
N ASN A 240 7.56 3.87 4.82
CA ASN A 240 6.60 3.03 4.10
C ASN A 240 5.26 3.76 3.84
N ILE A 241 4.44 3.18 2.95
CA ILE A 241 3.17 3.79 2.51
C ILE A 241 2.14 3.87 3.65
N ASN A 242 2.11 2.91 4.57
CA ASN A 242 1.14 2.92 5.68
C ASN A 242 1.41 4.09 6.63
N GLN A 243 2.68 4.38 6.93
CA GLN A 243 3.08 5.52 7.74
C GLN A 243 2.76 6.85 7.04
N LEU A 244 3.00 6.93 5.72
CA LEU A 244 2.63 8.11 4.95
C LEU A 244 1.12 8.34 4.98
N MET A 245 0.32 7.29 4.83
CA MET A 245 -1.13 7.40 4.72
C MET A 245 -1.83 7.55 6.06
N GLY A 246 -1.24 7.15 7.18
CA GLY A 246 -1.82 7.24 8.52
C GLY A 246 -1.82 8.66 9.09
N GLU A 247 -0.76 9.05 9.80
CA GLU A 247 -0.74 10.31 10.56
C GLU A 247 -0.39 11.55 9.72
N ALA A 248 0.25 11.37 8.55
CA ALA A 248 0.78 12.48 7.76
C ALA A 248 -0.26 13.14 6.84
N VAL A 249 -1.37 12.45 6.51
CA VAL A 249 -2.43 12.98 5.64
C VAL A 249 -3.68 13.27 6.47
N LYS A 250 -3.86 14.53 6.86
CA LYS A 250 -5.02 14.99 7.67
C LYS A 250 -6.29 15.11 6.83
N PHE A 251 -6.87 13.99 6.41
CA PHE A 251 -8.23 13.97 5.85
C PHE A 251 -9.30 13.94 6.97
N HIS A 252 -10.53 14.24 6.60
CA HIS A 252 -11.68 14.17 7.51
C HIS A 252 -11.93 12.75 8.02
N LYS A 253 -12.51 12.64 9.22
CA LYS A 253 -13.00 11.35 9.73
C LYS A 253 -14.30 10.96 9.02
N PRO A 254 -14.59 9.65 8.84
CA PRO A 254 -15.87 9.20 8.33
C PRO A 254 -17.05 9.82 9.09
N GLY A 255 -18.02 10.37 8.35
CA GLY A 255 -19.17 11.09 8.91
C GLY A 255 -18.93 12.57 9.21
N GLU A 256 -17.69 13.07 9.10
CA GLU A 256 -17.36 14.49 9.30
C GLU A 256 -17.19 15.26 7.97
N ASN A 257 -17.84 14.78 6.90
CA ASN A 257 -17.72 15.35 5.54
C ASN A 257 -17.99 16.86 5.52
N TYR A 258 -18.95 17.31 6.33
CA TYR A 258 -19.36 18.71 6.47
C TYR A 258 -18.28 19.67 6.98
N LYS A 259 -17.16 19.16 7.50
CA LYS A 259 -16.01 19.97 7.93
C LYS A 259 -15.04 20.29 6.79
N THR A 260 -15.23 19.68 5.61
CA THR A 260 -14.27 19.80 4.51
C THR A 260 -14.56 21.01 3.62
N ASP A 261 -13.49 21.59 3.06
CA ASP A 261 -13.59 22.81 2.28
C ASP A 261 -14.47 22.64 1.02
N GLY A 262 -15.46 23.53 0.90
CA GLY A 262 -16.41 23.54 -0.21
C GLY A 262 -17.56 22.54 -0.10
N TYR A 263 -17.64 21.77 1.00
CA TYR A 263 -18.77 20.88 1.25
C TYR A 263 -20.05 21.70 1.55
N VAL A 264 -21.16 21.31 0.93
CA VAL A 264 -22.45 22.01 1.07
C VAL A 264 -23.30 21.26 2.09
N VAL A 265 -23.73 21.96 3.15
CA VAL A 265 -24.65 21.41 4.15
C VAL A 265 -26.09 21.79 3.78
N THR A 266 -26.82 20.83 3.23
CA THR A 266 -28.26 20.91 2.96
C THR A 266 -29.08 20.57 4.21
N PRO A 267 -30.39 20.88 4.26
CA PRO A 267 -31.26 20.51 5.39
C PRO A 267 -31.26 19.01 5.71
N LYS A 268 -31.03 18.14 4.72
CA LYS A 268 -30.98 16.67 4.88
C LYS A 268 -29.59 16.13 5.19
N THR A 269 -28.53 16.93 5.07
CA THR A 269 -27.14 16.44 5.16
C THR A 269 -26.85 15.69 6.46
N MET A 270 -27.29 16.20 7.60
CA MET A 270 -27.03 15.55 8.90
C MET A 270 -27.80 14.25 9.07
N GLU A 271 -29.01 14.15 8.51
CA GLU A 271 -29.79 12.91 8.49
C GLU A 271 -29.11 11.85 7.61
N ILE A 272 -28.70 12.25 6.40
CA ILE A 272 -28.01 11.36 5.46
C ILE A 272 -26.66 10.89 6.02
N LEU A 273 -25.89 11.76 6.68
CA LEU A 273 -24.63 11.37 7.33
C LEU A 273 -24.85 10.39 8.47
N LYS A 274 -25.95 10.53 9.22
CA LYS A 274 -26.33 9.55 10.24
C LYS A 274 -26.62 8.19 9.62
N GLN A 275 -27.40 8.14 8.55
CA GLN A 275 -27.69 6.88 7.81
C GLN A 275 -26.40 6.26 7.25
N HIS A 276 -25.52 7.08 6.68
CA HIS A 276 -24.20 6.65 6.20
C HIS A 276 -23.35 6.02 7.33
N LEU A 277 -23.32 6.62 8.52
CA LEU A 277 -22.61 6.05 9.67
C LEU A 277 -23.24 4.75 10.17
N GLU A 278 -24.57 4.63 10.14
CA GLU A 278 -25.27 3.39 10.49
C GLU A 278 -24.96 2.26 9.50
N LEU A 279 -24.80 2.59 8.20
CA LEU A 279 -24.44 1.65 7.14
C LEU A 279 -22.98 1.23 7.17
N THR A 280 -22.07 2.16 7.47
CA THR A 280 -20.62 1.94 7.34
C THR A 280 -19.93 1.65 8.66
N GLY A 281 -20.60 1.81 9.80
CA GLY A 281 -19.98 1.71 11.12
C GLY A 281 -18.89 2.76 11.38
N GLY A 282 -18.83 3.82 10.56
CA GLY A 282 -17.75 4.80 10.59
C GLY A 282 -16.43 4.30 9.99
N GLN A 283 -16.45 3.24 9.18
CA GLN A 283 -15.29 2.70 8.48
C GLN A 283 -14.85 3.61 7.32
N VAL A 284 -13.53 3.72 7.09
CA VAL A 284 -13.00 4.35 5.87
C VAL A 284 -13.32 3.46 4.67
N ARG A 285 -13.93 4.06 3.64
CA ARG A 285 -14.25 3.42 2.36
C ARG A 285 -13.68 4.26 1.21
N SER A 286 -12.85 3.65 0.36
CA SER A 286 -12.26 4.25 -0.84
C SER A 286 -12.56 3.39 -2.07
N ARG A 287 -12.17 3.86 -3.26
CA ARG A 287 -12.27 3.05 -4.50
C ARG A 287 -11.17 3.37 -5.48
N PHE A 288 -10.70 2.36 -6.20
CA PHE A 288 -9.87 2.49 -7.37
C PHE A 288 -10.72 2.18 -8.62
N PRO A 289 -11.04 3.19 -9.47
CA PRO A 289 -11.95 2.98 -10.58
C PRO A 289 -11.30 3.03 -11.97
N PRO A 290 -10.55 1.99 -12.40
CA PRO A 290 -9.90 1.97 -13.70
C PRO A 290 -10.89 1.64 -14.83
N GLU A 291 -10.66 2.20 -16.02
CA GLU A 291 -11.32 1.72 -17.24
C GLU A 291 -10.79 0.31 -17.61
N PRO A 292 -11.67 -0.67 -17.90
CA PRO A 292 -11.29 -2.05 -18.21
C PRO A 292 -10.79 -2.25 -19.65
N ASN A 293 -10.50 -1.17 -20.38
CA ASN A 293 -9.96 -1.19 -21.74
C ASN A 293 -8.47 -0.79 -21.77
N GLY A 294 -7.89 -0.41 -20.63
CA GLY A 294 -6.60 0.24 -20.53
C GLY A 294 -5.53 -0.62 -19.88
N ILE A 295 -4.27 -0.25 -20.09
CA ILE A 295 -3.13 -0.88 -19.42
C ILE A 295 -2.63 0.05 -18.34
N LEU A 296 -2.54 -0.49 -17.12
CA LEU A 296 -2.02 0.24 -15.99
C LEU A 296 -0.55 0.59 -16.21
N HIS A 297 -0.15 1.74 -15.70
CA HIS A 297 1.19 2.30 -15.84
C HIS A 297 1.67 2.83 -14.50
N ILE A 298 2.93 3.26 -14.40
CA ILE A 298 3.51 3.70 -13.13
C ILE A 298 2.69 4.80 -12.41
N GLY A 299 2.02 5.68 -13.15
CA GLY A 299 1.07 6.64 -12.57
C GLY A 299 -0.12 6.00 -11.83
N HIS A 300 -0.60 4.84 -12.30
CA HIS A 300 -1.65 4.06 -11.64
C HIS A 300 -1.15 3.36 -10.37
N ALA A 301 0.15 3.04 -10.25
CA ALA A 301 0.69 2.54 -8.98
C ALA A 301 0.51 3.56 -7.85
N LYS A 302 0.65 4.87 -8.14
CA LYS A 302 0.32 5.93 -7.18
C LYS A 302 -1.16 5.87 -6.81
N ALA A 303 -2.06 5.77 -7.78
CA ALA A 303 -3.50 5.70 -7.53
C ALA A 303 -3.91 4.47 -6.68
N ILE A 304 -3.32 3.32 -6.95
CA ILE A 304 -3.52 2.08 -6.19
C ILE A 304 -2.99 2.27 -4.75
N ASN A 305 -1.73 2.67 -4.59
CA ASN A 305 -1.13 2.91 -3.28
C ASN A 305 -1.92 3.96 -2.47
N PHE A 306 -2.51 4.96 -3.13
CA PHE A 306 -3.29 5.98 -2.47
C PHE A 306 -4.63 5.45 -1.97
N ASN A 307 -5.43 4.84 -2.86
CA ASN A 307 -6.77 4.38 -2.48
C ASN A 307 -6.72 3.19 -1.52
N PHE A 308 -5.93 2.16 -1.85
CA PHE A 308 -5.81 0.96 -1.03
C PHE A 308 -4.94 1.18 0.21
N GLY A 309 -3.83 1.91 0.07
CA GLY A 309 -2.95 2.21 1.21
C GLY A 309 -3.63 3.11 2.25
N TYR A 310 -4.44 4.09 1.83
CA TYR A 310 -5.18 4.93 2.77
C TYR A 310 -6.24 4.16 3.55
N ALA A 311 -7.00 3.29 2.87
CA ALA A 311 -7.96 2.41 3.54
C ALA A 311 -7.26 1.46 4.51
N ARG A 312 -6.21 0.75 4.07
CA ARG A 312 -5.44 -0.18 4.92
C ARG A 312 -4.86 0.51 6.16
N ALA A 313 -4.30 1.72 6.01
CA ALA A 313 -3.74 2.47 7.13
C ALA A 313 -4.76 2.90 8.19
N HIS A 314 -6.06 2.88 7.85
CA HIS A 314 -7.16 3.30 8.72
C HIS A 314 -8.17 2.18 9.03
N GLY A 315 -7.80 0.91 8.82
CA GLY A 315 -8.70 -0.23 9.03
C GLY A 315 -9.96 -0.18 8.16
N GLY A 316 -9.83 0.41 6.97
CA GLY A 316 -10.89 0.60 6.00
C GLY A 316 -10.82 -0.37 4.82
N ILE A 317 -11.75 -0.20 3.88
CA ILE A 317 -11.89 -1.03 2.69
C ILE A 317 -11.75 -0.22 1.39
N THR A 318 -11.39 -0.92 0.32
CA THR A 318 -11.30 -0.34 -1.02
C THR A 318 -12.03 -1.20 -2.04
N PHE A 319 -12.92 -0.57 -2.81
CA PHE A 319 -13.55 -1.18 -3.97
C PHE A 319 -12.63 -1.11 -5.19
N LEU A 320 -12.51 -2.21 -5.94
CA LEU A 320 -12.04 -2.18 -7.32
C LEU A 320 -13.27 -2.05 -8.22
N ARG A 321 -13.54 -0.83 -8.69
CA ARG A 321 -14.74 -0.56 -9.49
C ARG A 321 -14.37 -0.35 -10.95
N TYR A 322 -14.63 -1.33 -11.81
CA TYR A 322 -14.37 -1.13 -13.24
C TYR A 322 -15.29 -0.05 -13.80
N ASP A 323 -14.70 0.94 -14.47
CA ASP A 323 -15.44 1.96 -15.20
C ASP A 323 -15.78 1.46 -16.60
N ASP A 324 -16.81 0.64 -16.67
CA ASP A 324 -17.38 0.11 -17.91
C ASP A 324 -18.58 0.94 -18.40
N THR A 325 -18.64 2.23 -18.08
CA THR A 325 -19.75 3.10 -18.53
C THR A 325 -19.87 3.20 -20.05
N ASN A 326 -18.77 2.99 -20.77
CA ASN A 326 -18.69 3.10 -22.20
C ASN A 326 -18.82 1.71 -22.86
N PRO A 327 -19.84 1.46 -23.70
CA PRO A 327 -19.95 0.20 -24.44
C PRO A 327 -18.88 0.11 -25.52
N GLU A 328 -17.71 -0.43 -25.17
CA GLU A 328 -16.63 -0.76 -26.09
C GLU A 328 -16.48 -2.27 -26.24
N LYS A 329 -15.76 -2.71 -27.29
CA LYS A 329 -15.28 -4.09 -27.39
C LYS A 329 -14.17 -4.28 -26.35
N GLU A 330 -14.58 -4.59 -25.13
CA GLU A 330 -13.66 -4.89 -24.04
C GLU A 330 -13.12 -6.31 -24.18
N GLU A 331 -11.82 -6.46 -23.92
CA GLU A 331 -11.14 -7.75 -23.90
C GLU A 331 -10.94 -8.17 -22.43
N GLU A 332 -11.40 -9.38 -22.08
CA GLU A 332 -11.31 -9.94 -20.72
C GLU A 332 -9.89 -9.89 -20.14
N LYS A 333 -8.87 -9.97 -21.00
CA LYS A 333 -7.44 -9.87 -20.63
C LYS A 333 -7.09 -8.59 -19.86
N PHE A 334 -7.79 -7.47 -20.10
CA PHE A 334 -7.52 -6.22 -19.40
C PHE A 334 -8.11 -6.21 -17.99
N PHE A 335 -9.28 -6.81 -17.80
CA PHE A 335 -9.88 -7.00 -16.48
C PHE A 335 -8.94 -7.82 -15.59
N THR A 336 -8.51 -8.99 -16.08
CA THR A 336 -7.60 -9.87 -15.34
C THR A 336 -6.27 -9.18 -15.06
N ALA A 337 -5.67 -8.51 -16.06
CA ALA A 337 -4.41 -7.81 -15.89
C ALA A 337 -4.49 -6.67 -14.85
N ILE A 338 -5.58 -5.91 -14.79
CA ILE A 338 -5.79 -4.86 -13.79
C ILE A 338 -5.82 -5.46 -12.38
N LEU A 339 -6.63 -6.51 -12.17
CA LEU A 339 -6.73 -7.19 -10.87
C LEU A 339 -5.39 -7.81 -10.46
N ASP A 340 -4.69 -8.45 -11.40
CA ASP A 340 -3.38 -9.03 -11.17
C ASP A 340 -2.35 -7.98 -10.76
N MET A 341 -2.41 -6.75 -11.30
CA MET A 341 -1.52 -5.66 -10.89
C MET A 341 -1.87 -5.10 -9.52
N VAL A 342 -3.15 -5.00 -9.17
CA VAL A 342 -3.58 -4.62 -7.80
C VAL A 342 -3.04 -5.63 -6.79
N ARG A 343 -3.24 -6.93 -7.05
CA ARG A 343 -2.74 -8.03 -6.22
C ARG A 343 -1.22 -8.09 -6.16
N TRP A 344 -0.57 -7.91 -7.30
CA TRP A 344 0.88 -7.89 -7.38
C TRP A 344 1.48 -6.77 -6.51
N LEU A 345 0.85 -5.59 -6.45
CA LEU A 345 1.25 -4.50 -5.57
C LEU A 345 0.94 -4.76 -4.07
N GLY A 346 0.40 -5.93 -3.72
CA GLY A 346 0.16 -6.36 -2.33
C GLY A 346 -1.17 -5.86 -1.75
N TYR A 347 -2.14 -5.52 -2.61
CA TYR A 347 -3.48 -5.09 -2.20
C TYR A 347 -4.54 -6.07 -2.67
N GLU A 348 -5.55 -6.30 -1.84
CA GLU A 348 -6.74 -7.08 -2.21
C GLU A 348 -7.96 -6.15 -2.16
N PRO A 349 -8.80 -6.12 -3.21
CA PRO A 349 -10.07 -5.40 -3.14
C PRO A 349 -11.05 -6.10 -2.19
N TYR A 350 -11.74 -5.30 -1.38
CA TYR A 350 -12.86 -5.78 -0.57
C TYR A 350 -13.95 -6.39 -1.46
N GLN A 351 -14.27 -5.68 -2.54
CA GLN A 351 -15.22 -6.14 -3.54
C GLN A 351 -14.82 -5.60 -4.92
N VAL A 352 -15.05 -6.43 -5.94
CA VAL A 352 -14.97 -6.01 -7.33
C VAL A 352 -16.38 -5.65 -7.80
N THR A 353 -16.57 -4.40 -8.20
CA THR A 353 -17.84 -3.85 -8.71
C THR A 353 -17.65 -3.27 -10.11
N HIS A 354 -18.75 -3.01 -10.80
CA HIS A 354 -18.75 -2.38 -12.11
C HIS A 354 -19.69 -1.18 -12.09
N ALA A 355 -19.36 -0.12 -12.82
CA ALA A 355 -20.28 0.99 -12.99
C ALA A 355 -21.61 0.53 -13.60
N SER A 356 -21.57 -0.47 -14.49
CA SER A 356 -22.75 -1.07 -15.11
C SER A 356 -23.66 -1.84 -14.16
N ASP A 357 -23.17 -2.25 -12.98
CA ASP A 357 -23.99 -2.88 -11.94
C ASP A 357 -25.07 -1.88 -11.43
N TYR A 358 -24.83 -0.57 -11.58
CA TYR A 358 -25.69 0.52 -11.10
C TYR A 358 -26.52 1.21 -12.20
N PHE A 359 -26.53 0.71 -13.45
CA PHE A 359 -27.21 1.43 -14.55
C PHE A 359 -28.70 1.68 -14.30
N GLN A 360 -29.39 0.79 -13.59
CA GLN A 360 -30.81 0.98 -13.30
C GLN A 360 -31.01 2.13 -12.30
N GLU A 361 -30.27 2.12 -11.19
CA GLU A 361 -30.28 3.17 -10.17
C GLU A 361 -29.85 4.53 -10.75
N LEU A 362 -28.81 4.53 -11.58
CA LEU A 362 -28.37 5.73 -12.30
C LEU A 362 -29.43 6.26 -13.26
N TYR A 363 -30.24 5.39 -13.89
CA TYR A 363 -31.34 5.82 -14.74
C TYR A 363 -32.48 6.40 -13.91
N ASP A 364 -32.84 5.77 -12.80
CA ASP A 364 -33.92 6.21 -11.92
C ASP A 364 -33.59 7.58 -11.28
N LEU A 365 -32.33 7.79 -10.89
CA LEU A 365 -31.83 9.09 -10.42
C LEU A 365 -31.84 10.15 -11.53
N ALA A 366 -31.61 9.77 -12.79
CA ALA A 366 -31.69 10.70 -13.91
C ALA A 366 -33.13 11.14 -14.18
N VAL A 367 -34.09 10.21 -14.04
CA VAL A 367 -35.52 10.52 -14.10
C VAL A 367 -35.92 11.46 -12.95
N ASP A 368 -35.42 11.25 -11.73
CA ASP A 368 -35.67 12.15 -10.59
C ASP A 368 -35.10 13.56 -10.83
N LEU A 369 -33.89 13.68 -11.40
CA LEU A 369 -33.36 14.99 -11.81
C LEU A 369 -34.28 15.73 -12.78
N ILE A 370 -34.85 15.03 -13.77
CA ILE A 370 -35.79 15.64 -14.72
C ILE A 370 -37.06 16.10 -13.98
N ARG A 371 -37.61 15.28 -13.07
CA ARG A 371 -38.79 15.63 -12.27
C ARG A 371 -38.57 16.86 -11.38
N ARG A 372 -37.33 17.08 -10.93
CA ARG A 372 -36.92 18.25 -10.14
C ARG A 372 -36.63 19.49 -11.01
N ASP A 373 -36.83 19.43 -12.32
CA ASP A 373 -36.40 20.46 -13.31
C ASP A 373 -34.89 20.76 -13.24
N LEU A 374 -34.08 19.75 -12.90
CA LEU A 374 -32.62 19.85 -12.81
C LEU A 374 -31.90 19.13 -13.96
N ALA A 375 -32.64 18.55 -14.90
CA ALA A 375 -32.12 18.00 -16.13
C ALA A 375 -33.16 18.06 -17.26
N TYR A 376 -32.69 18.12 -18.51
CA TYR A 376 -33.55 18.21 -19.69
C TYR A 376 -32.93 17.49 -20.89
N ILE A 377 -33.77 17.08 -21.85
CA ILE A 377 -33.30 16.52 -23.11
C ILE A 377 -32.89 17.63 -24.07
N CYS A 378 -31.73 17.49 -24.71
CA CYS A 378 -31.16 18.46 -25.64
C CYS A 378 -30.90 17.81 -27.00
N HIS A 379 -31.15 18.54 -28.09
CA HIS A 379 -30.91 18.09 -29.47
C HIS A 379 -29.78 18.86 -30.17
N MET A 380 -28.99 19.64 -29.40
CA MET A 380 -27.76 20.23 -29.94
C MET A 380 -26.78 19.12 -30.32
N ARG A 381 -26.06 19.32 -31.41
CA ARG A 381 -25.05 18.37 -31.87
C ARG A 381 -23.85 18.35 -30.94
N PRO A 382 -23.11 17.22 -30.84
CA PRO A 382 -21.93 17.11 -30.00
C PRO A 382 -20.89 18.22 -30.22
N GLU A 383 -20.74 18.70 -31.45
CA GLU A 383 -19.81 19.77 -31.83
C GLU A 383 -20.21 21.12 -31.24
N GLU A 384 -21.51 21.39 -31.12
CA GLU A 384 -22.09 22.63 -30.58
C GLU A 384 -22.04 22.67 -29.05
N ILE A 385 -22.05 21.50 -28.41
CA ILE A 385 -21.95 21.34 -26.95
C ILE A 385 -20.48 21.41 -26.47
N LYS A 386 -19.51 21.29 -27.39
CA LYS A 386 -18.09 21.19 -27.05
C LYS A 386 -17.49 22.55 -26.66
N GLY A 387 -16.71 22.55 -25.57
CA GLY A 387 -15.99 23.74 -25.09
C GLY A 387 -16.68 24.46 -23.92
N TYR A 388 -16.19 25.65 -23.60
CA TYR A 388 -16.63 26.47 -22.47
C TYR A 388 -17.61 27.60 -22.84
N ASN A 389 -17.64 27.98 -24.13
CA ASN A 389 -18.50 29.04 -24.68
C ASN A 389 -19.59 28.44 -25.58
N ASN A 390 -20.30 27.42 -25.08
CA ASN A 390 -21.43 26.86 -25.81
C ASN A 390 -22.65 27.80 -25.73
N PRO A 391 -23.44 27.95 -26.82
CA PRO A 391 -24.68 28.71 -26.76
C PRO A 391 -25.66 28.05 -25.79
N ASP A 392 -26.58 28.85 -25.26
CA ASP A 392 -27.67 28.31 -24.43
C ASP A 392 -28.51 27.34 -25.27
N SER A 393 -28.82 26.18 -24.68
CA SER A 393 -29.64 25.19 -25.36
C SER A 393 -31.04 25.74 -25.59
N PRO A 394 -31.57 25.72 -26.84
CA PRO A 394 -32.96 26.07 -27.12
C PRO A 394 -33.98 25.21 -26.35
N TRP A 395 -33.55 24.04 -25.88
CA TRP A 395 -34.39 23.06 -25.19
C TRP A 395 -34.25 23.09 -23.66
N ARG A 396 -33.49 24.05 -23.10
CA ARG A 396 -33.18 24.12 -21.67
C ARG A 396 -34.41 24.26 -20.78
N ASP A 397 -35.41 24.99 -21.25
CA ASP A 397 -36.64 25.30 -20.51
C ASP A 397 -37.86 24.55 -21.07
N ARG A 398 -37.62 23.43 -21.77
CA ARG A 398 -38.71 22.57 -22.24
C ARG A 398 -39.46 21.96 -21.05
N PRO A 399 -40.78 21.69 -21.16
CA PRO A 399 -41.56 21.13 -20.07
C PRO A 399 -40.99 19.79 -19.54
N ILE A 400 -41.12 19.57 -18.23
CA ILE A 400 -40.67 18.34 -17.53
C ILE A 400 -41.22 17.08 -18.21
N GLU A 401 -42.53 17.06 -18.50
CA GLU A 401 -43.21 15.93 -19.14
C GLU A 401 -42.66 15.61 -20.54
N GLU A 402 -42.24 16.64 -21.29
CA GLU A 402 -41.61 16.46 -22.59
C GLU A 402 -40.23 15.81 -22.45
N SER A 403 -39.42 16.27 -21.49
CA SER A 403 -38.12 15.66 -21.20
C SER A 403 -38.25 14.21 -20.72
N LEU A 404 -39.23 13.90 -19.87
CA LEU A 404 -39.48 12.53 -19.39
C LEU A 404 -39.83 11.58 -20.54
N LYS A 405 -40.75 12.00 -21.41
CA LYS A 405 -41.14 11.22 -22.60
C LYS A 405 -39.95 11.00 -23.53
N LEU A 406 -39.20 12.06 -23.84
CA LEU A 406 -38.05 11.97 -24.72
C LEU A 406 -36.95 11.09 -24.13
N PHE A 407 -36.72 11.13 -22.82
CA PHE A 407 -35.72 10.27 -22.18
C PHE A 407 -36.12 8.79 -22.22
N ASP A 408 -37.41 8.45 -22.07
CA ASP A 408 -37.91 7.09 -22.33
C ASP A 408 -37.75 6.70 -23.80
N ASP A 409 -38.05 7.60 -24.74
CA ASP A 409 -37.85 7.36 -26.17
C ASP A 409 -36.37 7.11 -26.51
N MET A 410 -35.43 7.84 -25.87
CA MET A 410 -33.98 7.58 -25.96
C MET A 410 -33.64 6.19 -25.44
N ARG A 411 -34.14 5.80 -24.25
CA ARG A 411 -33.92 4.48 -23.63
C ARG A 411 -34.46 3.34 -24.49
N ARG A 412 -35.56 3.56 -25.21
CA ARG A 412 -36.21 2.60 -26.10
C ARG A 412 -35.60 2.56 -27.50
N GLY A 413 -34.53 3.31 -27.75
CA GLY A 413 -33.83 3.32 -29.03
C GLY A 413 -34.60 3.97 -30.18
N LYS A 414 -35.54 4.88 -29.88
CA LYS A 414 -36.33 5.58 -30.92
C LYS A 414 -35.62 6.80 -31.52
N ILE A 415 -34.47 7.18 -30.97
CA ILE A 415 -33.68 8.34 -31.37
C ILE A 415 -32.27 7.86 -31.72
N ALA A 416 -31.70 8.38 -32.82
CA ALA A 416 -30.40 7.94 -33.30
C ALA A 416 -29.24 8.46 -32.42
N GLU A 417 -28.06 7.86 -32.56
CA GLU A 417 -26.87 8.35 -31.85
C GLU A 417 -26.55 9.80 -32.21
N GLY A 418 -26.27 10.62 -31.20
CA GLY A 418 -25.92 12.04 -31.39
C GLY A 418 -27.11 12.99 -31.55
N ASP A 419 -28.32 12.49 -31.83
CA ASP A 419 -29.52 13.31 -32.04
C ASP A 419 -30.18 13.80 -30.75
N ALA A 420 -29.88 13.16 -29.61
CA ALA A 420 -30.32 13.62 -28.30
C ALA A 420 -29.34 13.26 -27.18
N VAL A 421 -29.29 14.10 -26.16
CA VAL A 421 -28.54 13.89 -24.91
C VAL A 421 -29.35 14.37 -23.71
N LEU A 422 -29.20 13.73 -22.56
CA LEU A 422 -29.67 14.30 -21.28
C LEU A 422 -28.59 15.25 -20.76
N ARG A 423 -28.96 16.48 -20.43
CA ARG A 423 -28.06 17.48 -19.82
C ARG A 423 -28.55 17.84 -18.43
N MET A 424 -27.62 17.98 -17.49
CA MET A 424 -27.88 18.56 -16.18
C MET A 424 -28.09 20.07 -16.34
N LYS A 425 -29.10 20.65 -15.69
CA LYS A 425 -29.48 22.07 -15.79
C LYS A 425 -28.64 22.91 -14.82
N HIS A 426 -27.32 22.97 -15.04
CA HIS A 426 -26.37 23.62 -14.15
C HIS A 426 -25.16 24.22 -14.89
N THR A 427 -24.67 25.36 -14.42
CA THR A 427 -23.46 26.01 -14.93
C THR A 427 -22.31 25.80 -13.96
N LEU A 428 -21.23 25.18 -14.44
CA LEU A 428 -20.02 24.97 -13.64
C LEU A 428 -19.29 26.31 -13.38
N ALA A 429 -18.50 26.42 -12.32
CA ALA A 429 -17.73 27.65 -12.05
C ALA A 429 -16.74 28.03 -13.17
N GLU A 430 -16.25 27.05 -13.92
CA GLU A 430 -15.42 27.26 -15.11
C GLU A 430 -16.21 27.79 -16.33
N GLY A 431 -17.52 28.04 -16.18
CA GLY A 431 -18.40 28.60 -17.20
C GLY A 431 -19.07 27.56 -18.10
N LYS A 432 -18.64 26.29 -18.04
CA LYS A 432 -19.24 25.20 -18.82
C LYS A 432 -20.71 25.03 -18.45
N LYS A 433 -21.60 25.28 -19.41
CA LYS A 433 -23.05 25.18 -19.21
C LYS A 433 -23.56 23.78 -19.47
N ASP A 434 -24.46 23.35 -18.60
CA ASP A 434 -25.29 22.17 -18.65
C ASP A 434 -24.53 20.89 -19.09
N PRO A 435 -23.70 20.29 -18.22
CA PRO A 435 -22.92 19.11 -18.56
C PRO A 435 -23.82 17.92 -18.94
N VAL A 436 -23.36 17.10 -19.88
CA VAL A 436 -24.09 15.93 -20.39
C VAL A 436 -24.08 14.82 -19.34
N ALA A 437 -25.26 14.29 -19.00
CA ALA A 437 -25.45 13.14 -18.11
C ALA A 437 -25.58 11.83 -18.87
N TYR A 438 -26.31 11.79 -20.01
CA TYR A 438 -26.49 10.56 -20.81
C TYR A 438 -26.29 10.81 -22.31
N ARG A 439 -25.81 9.77 -22.99
CA ARG A 439 -25.67 9.71 -24.45
C ARG A 439 -26.28 8.43 -25.00
N ILE A 440 -26.76 8.47 -26.24
CA ILE A 440 -27.23 7.29 -26.97
C ILE A 440 -26.03 6.60 -27.61
N LYS A 441 -25.96 5.27 -27.44
CA LYS A 441 -25.02 4.37 -28.14
C LYS A 441 -25.72 3.03 -28.37
N PHE A 442 -25.67 2.51 -29.59
CA PHE A 442 -26.23 1.20 -29.96
C PHE A 442 -25.19 0.08 -29.97
N THR A 443 -23.91 0.40 -29.75
CA THR A 443 -22.89 -0.63 -29.51
C THR A 443 -23.31 -1.48 -28.30
N PRO A 444 -23.36 -2.82 -28.44
CA PRO A 444 -23.68 -3.70 -27.31
C PRO A 444 -22.67 -3.57 -26.18
N HIS A 445 -23.15 -3.50 -24.93
CA HIS A 445 -22.29 -3.46 -23.76
C HIS A 445 -21.73 -4.84 -23.40
N HIS A 446 -20.48 -4.92 -22.95
CA HIS A 446 -19.84 -6.21 -22.65
C HIS A 446 -20.64 -7.07 -21.63
N ARG A 447 -21.08 -6.46 -20.53
CA ARG A 447 -21.91 -7.11 -19.48
C ARG A 447 -23.42 -7.08 -19.77
N SER A 448 -24.02 -5.89 -19.87
CA SER A 448 -25.48 -5.72 -20.02
C SER A 448 -26.03 -5.94 -21.44
N LYS A 449 -25.17 -6.24 -22.43
CA LYS A 449 -25.53 -6.55 -23.82
C LYS A 449 -26.40 -5.43 -24.41
N ASP A 450 -27.57 -5.79 -24.95
CA ASP A 450 -28.49 -4.87 -25.62
C ASP A 450 -29.60 -4.35 -24.69
N LYS A 451 -29.46 -4.54 -23.36
CA LYS A 451 -30.45 -4.06 -22.38
C LYS A 451 -30.55 -2.54 -22.35
N TRP A 452 -29.46 -1.85 -22.68
CA TRP A 452 -29.35 -0.39 -22.67
C TRP A 452 -28.83 0.11 -24.02
N CYS A 453 -29.42 1.20 -24.52
CA CYS A 453 -28.89 1.98 -25.64
C CYS A 453 -28.62 3.44 -25.27
N ILE A 454 -28.75 3.76 -23.98
CA ILE A 454 -28.34 5.03 -23.39
C ILE A 454 -27.36 4.73 -22.26
N TYR A 455 -26.31 5.53 -22.18
CA TYR A 455 -25.22 5.31 -21.23
C TYR A 455 -24.90 6.60 -20.49
N PRO A 456 -24.75 6.54 -19.16
CA PRO A 456 -24.38 7.69 -18.37
C PRO A 456 -22.93 8.10 -18.67
N THR A 457 -22.61 9.38 -18.48
CA THR A 457 -21.25 9.89 -18.63
C THR A 457 -20.41 9.64 -17.38
N TYR A 458 -19.09 9.73 -17.52
CA TYR A 458 -18.13 9.61 -16.42
C TYR A 458 -18.48 10.49 -15.21
N ASP A 459 -18.74 11.79 -15.46
CA ASP A 459 -19.00 12.76 -14.39
C ASP A 459 -20.29 12.46 -13.61
N TYR A 460 -21.31 11.97 -14.30
CA TYR A 460 -22.57 11.55 -13.68
C TYR A 460 -22.39 10.25 -12.89
N THR A 461 -21.70 9.29 -13.48
CA THR A 461 -21.60 7.93 -12.95
C THR A 461 -20.74 7.86 -11.70
N HIS A 462 -19.49 8.32 -11.75
CA HIS A 462 -18.57 8.12 -10.60
C HIS A 462 -19.05 8.82 -9.35
N CYS A 463 -19.66 10.00 -9.49
CA CYS A 463 -20.23 10.74 -8.38
C CYS A 463 -21.34 9.96 -7.67
N LEU A 464 -22.29 9.42 -8.44
CA LEU A 464 -23.42 8.69 -7.89
C LEU A 464 -23.05 7.27 -7.45
N CYS A 465 -22.16 6.57 -8.17
CA CYS A 465 -21.62 5.29 -7.70
C CYS A 465 -20.86 5.44 -6.39
N ASP A 466 -20.10 6.52 -6.19
CA ASP A 466 -19.44 6.79 -4.92
C ASP A 466 -20.45 7.04 -3.78
N SER A 467 -21.59 7.65 -4.09
CA SER A 467 -22.70 7.79 -3.15
C SER A 467 -23.30 6.43 -2.78
N LEU A 468 -23.62 5.62 -3.79
CA LEU A 468 -24.24 4.29 -3.65
C LEU A 468 -23.34 3.30 -2.88
N GLU A 469 -22.02 3.36 -3.11
CA GLU A 469 -21.03 2.53 -2.40
C GLU A 469 -20.63 3.09 -1.03
N HIS A 470 -21.20 4.24 -0.64
CA HIS A 470 -20.89 4.98 0.58
C HIS A 470 -19.40 5.29 0.75
N ILE A 471 -18.76 5.73 -0.33
CA ILE A 471 -17.35 6.12 -0.34
C ILE A 471 -17.14 7.32 0.56
N THR A 472 -16.25 7.17 1.54
CA THR A 472 -15.86 8.27 2.44
C THR A 472 -14.84 9.20 1.78
N HIS A 473 -13.85 8.61 1.10
CA HIS A 473 -12.70 9.29 0.53
C HIS A 473 -12.62 8.99 -0.96
N SER A 474 -13.22 9.84 -1.78
CA SER A 474 -13.08 9.77 -3.25
C SER A 474 -11.76 10.42 -3.66
N LEU A 475 -10.70 9.62 -3.77
CA LEU A 475 -9.37 10.11 -4.14
C LEU A 475 -9.18 10.05 -5.66
N CYS A 476 -8.94 11.20 -6.30
CA CYS A 476 -8.73 11.30 -7.74
C CYS A 476 -7.55 12.20 -8.10
N THR A 477 -7.18 12.27 -9.38
CA THR A 477 -6.10 13.17 -9.79
C THR A 477 -6.59 14.60 -10.00
N LYS A 478 -5.70 15.59 -9.91
CA LYS A 478 -6.00 17.03 -10.02
C LYS A 478 -6.66 17.44 -11.35
N GLU A 479 -6.55 16.63 -12.39
CA GLU A 479 -7.27 16.83 -13.66
C GLU A 479 -8.80 16.92 -13.47
N PHE A 480 -9.32 16.40 -12.36
CA PHE A 480 -10.75 16.40 -12.04
C PHE A 480 -11.15 17.48 -11.03
N GLN A 481 -10.22 18.34 -10.58
CA GLN A 481 -10.48 19.34 -9.54
C GLN A 481 -11.60 20.31 -9.91
N SER A 482 -11.65 20.76 -11.17
CA SER A 482 -12.72 21.66 -11.61
C SER A 482 -14.11 21.01 -11.61
N ARG A 483 -14.16 19.67 -11.54
CA ARG A 483 -15.40 18.89 -11.49
C ARG A 483 -15.92 18.67 -10.08
N ARG A 484 -15.17 19.01 -9.03
CA ARG A 484 -15.60 18.85 -7.63
C ARG A 484 -16.90 19.56 -7.31
N GLN A 485 -17.11 20.75 -7.87
CA GLN A 485 -18.38 21.46 -7.68
C GLN A 485 -19.54 20.73 -8.36
N SER A 486 -19.33 20.21 -9.58
CA SER A 486 -20.34 19.41 -10.27
C SER A 486 -20.68 18.12 -9.51
N TYR A 487 -19.67 17.54 -8.86
CA TYR A 487 -19.79 16.37 -8.01
C TYR A 487 -20.69 16.67 -6.81
N TYR A 488 -20.38 17.71 -6.02
CA TYR A 488 -21.20 18.09 -4.87
C TYR A 488 -22.61 18.54 -5.31
N TRP A 489 -22.73 19.29 -6.40
CA TRP A 489 -24.02 19.70 -6.93
C TRP A 489 -24.92 18.51 -7.22
N LEU A 490 -24.39 17.46 -7.87
CA LEU A 490 -25.18 16.30 -8.29
C LEU A 490 -25.74 15.52 -7.09
N CYS A 491 -24.91 15.21 -6.08
CA CYS A 491 -25.40 14.55 -4.87
C CYS A 491 -26.45 15.39 -4.13
N ASN A 492 -26.20 16.69 -4.00
CA ASN A 492 -27.13 17.59 -3.30
C ASN A 492 -28.44 17.79 -4.06
N ALA A 493 -28.40 17.87 -5.39
CA ALA A 493 -29.59 17.98 -6.24
C ALA A 493 -30.55 16.80 -6.07
N LEU A 494 -30.01 15.61 -5.79
CA LEU A 494 -30.75 14.36 -5.62
C LEU A 494 -30.97 13.97 -4.15
N ASP A 495 -30.54 14.80 -3.20
CA ASP A 495 -30.53 14.49 -1.76
C ASP A 495 -29.85 13.15 -1.43
N GLN A 496 -28.78 12.80 -2.14
CA GLN A 496 -28.00 11.59 -1.91
C GLN A 496 -26.87 11.84 -0.91
N TYR A 497 -26.29 10.77 -0.36
CA TYR A 497 -25.03 10.87 0.38
C TYR A 497 -23.97 11.53 -0.50
N CYS A 498 -23.24 12.51 0.04
CA CYS A 498 -22.21 13.22 -0.71
C CYS A 498 -20.82 12.83 -0.17
N PRO A 499 -20.09 11.96 -0.88
CA PRO A 499 -18.69 11.67 -0.60
C PRO A 499 -17.83 12.94 -0.64
N VAL A 500 -16.71 12.95 0.07
CA VAL A 500 -15.70 14.00 -0.08
C VAL A 500 -14.71 13.60 -1.17
N GLN A 501 -14.55 14.49 -2.16
CA GLN A 501 -13.55 14.34 -3.20
C GLN A 501 -12.25 15.04 -2.80
N TRP A 502 -11.14 14.30 -2.87
CA TRP A 502 -9.80 14.81 -2.68
C TRP A 502 -8.96 14.57 -3.92
N GLU A 503 -8.28 15.61 -4.38
CA GLU A 503 -7.38 15.50 -5.52
C GLU A 503 -5.93 15.29 -5.08
N TYR A 504 -5.15 14.61 -5.91
CA TYR A 504 -3.70 14.55 -5.77
C TYR A 504 -3.00 14.76 -7.12
N GLY A 505 -1.74 15.17 -7.06
CA GLY A 505 -0.91 15.38 -8.24
C GLY A 505 -0.62 14.07 -8.97
N ARG A 506 -0.93 14.04 -10.27
CA ARG A 506 -0.59 12.92 -11.15
C ARG A 506 0.93 12.68 -11.15
N LEU A 507 1.32 11.40 -11.10
CA LEU A 507 2.70 10.98 -11.28
C LEU A 507 2.98 10.80 -12.77
N ASN A 508 3.97 11.56 -13.26
CA ASN A 508 4.54 11.42 -14.60
C ASN A 508 6.03 11.06 -14.48
N MET A 509 6.55 10.41 -15.52
CA MET A 509 7.95 10.00 -15.59
C MET A 509 8.56 10.55 -16.89
N ASN A 510 9.80 11.03 -16.83
CA ASN A 510 10.56 11.43 -18.01
C ASN A 510 10.94 10.20 -18.86
N TYR A 511 11.32 10.42 -20.12
CA TYR A 511 11.80 9.38 -21.05
C TYR A 511 10.79 8.25 -21.28
N THR A 512 9.49 8.54 -21.23
CA THR A 512 8.44 7.54 -21.46
C THR A 512 7.21 8.16 -22.09
N VAL A 513 6.39 7.30 -22.72
CA VAL A 513 5.01 7.57 -23.11
C VAL A 513 4.12 6.51 -22.48
N VAL A 514 2.95 6.91 -21.96
CA VAL A 514 2.06 5.99 -21.23
C VAL A 514 0.65 5.87 -21.80
N SER A 515 0.33 6.65 -22.84
CA SER A 515 -1.00 6.57 -23.46
C SER A 515 -1.15 5.31 -24.32
N LYS A 516 -2.30 4.63 -24.22
CA LYS A 516 -2.66 3.44 -25.01
C LYS A 516 -2.34 3.63 -26.50
N ARG A 517 -2.88 4.69 -27.11
CA ARG A 517 -2.64 5.01 -28.54
C ARG A 517 -1.16 5.12 -28.92
N LYS A 518 -0.29 5.67 -28.06
CA LYS A 518 1.14 5.85 -28.37
C LYS A 518 1.92 4.55 -28.23
N ILE A 519 1.66 3.75 -27.21
CA ILE A 519 2.30 2.45 -27.06
C ILE A 519 1.86 1.52 -28.18
N GLY A 520 0.57 1.55 -28.57
CA GLY A 520 0.07 0.82 -29.75
C GLY A 520 0.87 1.15 -31.01
N LYS A 521 1.17 2.43 -31.26
CA LYS A 521 2.06 2.84 -32.36
C LYS A 521 3.49 2.28 -32.25
N LEU A 522 4.07 2.21 -31.05
CA LEU A 522 5.40 1.62 -30.85
C LEU A 522 5.43 0.12 -31.19
N ILE A 523 4.34 -0.59 -30.86
CA ILE A 523 4.16 -2.01 -31.21
C ILE A 523 3.95 -2.16 -32.73
N GLU A 524 3.09 -1.35 -33.33
CA GLU A 524 2.84 -1.35 -34.78
C GLU A 524 4.13 -1.11 -35.60
N HIS A 525 5.04 -0.27 -35.09
CA HIS A 525 6.34 0.02 -35.73
C HIS A 525 7.42 -1.00 -35.36
N GLY A 526 7.11 -2.03 -34.56
CA GLY A 526 8.07 -3.06 -34.13
C GLY A 526 9.18 -2.56 -33.21
N ILE A 527 9.03 -1.37 -32.61
CA ILE A 527 10.03 -0.76 -31.72
C ILE A 527 10.06 -1.49 -30.38
N VAL A 528 8.88 -1.85 -29.88
CA VAL A 528 8.67 -2.68 -28.68
C VAL A 528 7.90 -3.93 -29.05
N ARG A 529 8.15 -5.03 -28.34
CA ARG A 529 7.54 -6.33 -28.66
C ARG A 529 6.03 -6.33 -28.38
N ASP A 530 5.67 -5.89 -27.19
CA ASP A 530 4.28 -5.84 -26.72
C ASP A 530 4.17 -4.83 -25.56
N TRP A 531 2.99 -4.72 -24.96
CA TRP A 531 2.68 -3.82 -23.85
C TRP A 531 3.44 -4.10 -22.55
N ASP A 532 4.02 -5.30 -22.43
CA ASP A 532 4.83 -5.73 -21.29
C ASP A 532 6.35 -5.65 -21.59
N ASP A 533 6.76 -5.07 -22.72
CA ASP A 533 8.17 -4.86 -23.06
C ASP A 533 8.89 -4.10 -21.92
N PRO A 534 9.98 -4.64 -21.32
CA PRO A 534 10.66 -4.04 -20.17
C PRO A 534 11.14 -2.60 -20.31
N ARG A 535 11.15 -2.02 -21.52
CA ARG A 535 11.49 -0.61 -21.77
C ARG A 535 10.32 0.34 -21.52
N LEU A 536 9.09 -0.17 -21.42
CA LEU A 536 7.89 0.59 -21.12
C LEU A 536 7.70 0.79 -19.61
N TYR A 537 6.89 1.78 -19.25
CA TYR A 537 6.49 2.08 -17.87
C TYR A 537 5.04 1.67 -17.57
N THR A 538 4.53 0.66 -18.30
CA THR A 538 3.33 -0.08 -17.89
C THR A 538 3.65 -0.90 -16.64
N LEU A 539 2.68 -1.17 -15.76
CA LEU A 539 2.96 -1.96 -14.55
C LEU A 539 3.36 -3.41 -14.90
N THR A 540 2.74 -3.97 -15.93
CA THR A 540 3.10 -5.28 -16.49
C THR A 540 4.53 -5.30 -17.03
N ALA A 541 4.96 -4.25 -17.74
CA ALA A 541 6.35 -4.14 -18.20
C ALA A 541 7.33 -4.01 -17.03
N LEU A 542 7.02 -3.22 -16.01
CA LEU A 542 7.90 -3.08 -14.84
C LEU A 542 8.01 -4.40 -14.05
N ARG A 543 6.91 -5.15 -13.93
CA ARG A 543 6.93 -6.52 -13.39
C ARG A 543 7.81 -7.44 -14.22
N ARG A 544 7.64 -7.46 -15.55
CA ARG A 544 8.46 -8.26 -16.49
C ARG A 544 9.93 -7.87 -16.51
N ARG A 545 10.22 -6.58 -16.37
CA ARG A 545 11.58 -6.04 -16.18
C ARG A 545 12.24 -6.59 -14.92
N GLY A 546 11.46 -6.98 -13.91
CA GLY A 546 11.93 -7.58 -12.67
C GLY A 546 11.74 -6.72 -11.42
N PHE A 547 11.00 -5.60 -11.51
CA PHE A 547 10.82 -4.70 -10.38
C PHE A 547 10.05 -5.44 -9.27
N PRO A 548 10.47 -5.36 -8.00
CA PRO A 548 9.66 -5.80 -6.87
C PRO A 548 8.47 -4.85 -6.68
N ALA A 549 7.33 -5.40 -6.26
CA ALA A 549 6.14 -4.61 -5.94
C ALA A 549 6.42 -3.63 -4.78
N GLU A 550 7.16 -4.10 -3.79
CA GLU A 550 7.60 -3.35 -2.62
C GLU A 550 8.46 -2.15 -3.01
N ALA A 551 9.32 -2.29 -4.03
CA ALA A 551 10.12 -1.17 -4.51
C ALA A 551 9.27 -0.09 -5.18
N ILE A 552 8.20 -0.47 -5.89
CA ILE A 552 7.24 0.49 -6.48
C ILE A 552 6.43 1.17 -5.38
N ASN A 553 5.96 0.42 -4.38
CA ASN A 553 5.24 0.97 -3.23
C ASN A 553 6.13 1.94 -2.42
N ASN A 554 7.40 1.57 -2.18
CA ASN A 554 8.38 2.43 -1.52
C ASN A 554 8.67 3.69 -2.33
N PHE A 555 8.73 3.58 -3.67
CA PHE A 555 8.84 4.75 -4.53
C PHE A 555 7.61 5.67 -4.39
N CYS A 556 6.40 5.13 -4.37
CA CYS A 556 5.17 5.90 -4.13
C CYS A 556 5.13 6.55 -2.73
N ALA A 557 5.65 5.88 -1.70
CA ALA A 557 5.78 6.44 -0.36
C ALA A 557 6.80 7.59 -0.32
N LYS A 558 7.96 7.39 -0.96
CA LYS A 558 9.06 8.36 -0.98
C LYS A 558 8.71 9.67 -1.69
N ILE A 559 7.95 9.62 -2.78
CA ILE A 559 7.52 10.83 -3.49
C ILE A 559 6.41 11.59 -2.75
N GLY A 560 5.74 10.94 -1.81
CA GLY A 560 4.71 11.54 -0.97
C GLY A 560 3.42 11.94 -1.70
N VAL A 561 2.58 12.64 -0.93
CA VAL A 561 1.30 13.20 -1.38
C VAL A 561 1.49 14.68 -1.64
N THR A 562 1.49 15.06 -2.91
CA THR A 562 1.58 16.46 -3.32
C THR A 562 0.39 16.81 -4.21
N MET A 563 -0.10 18.04 -4.10
CA MET A 563 -1.16 18.61 -4.95
C MET A 563 -0.62 19.08 -6.30
N SER A 564 0.70 19.13 -6.48
CA SER A 564 1.35 19.62 -7.69
C SER A 564 1.61 18.48 -8.67
N ARG A 565 1.56 18.78 -9.96
CA ARG A 565 2.06 17.84 -10.98
C ARG A 565 3.58 17.78 -10.86
N VAL A 566 4.10 16.56 -10.71
CA VAL A 566 5.55 16.34 -10.62
C VAL A 566 5.92 15.27 -11.64
N THR A 567 6.93 15.59 -12.44
CA THR A 567 7.55 14.63 -13.35
C THR A 567 8.87 14.18 -12.75
N PHE A 568 9.05 12.87 -12.63
CA PHE A 568 10.23 12.28 -12.01
C PHE A 568 11.22 11.77 -13.06
N ASP A 569 12.51 11.76 -12.69
CA ASP A 569 13.53 11.04 -13.45
C ASP A 569 13.50 9.55 -13.07
N PRO A 570 13.53 8.61 -14.05
CA PRO A 570 13.60 7.18 -13.80
C PRO A 570 14.64 6.71 -12.80
N SER A 571 15.76 7.42 -12.66
CA SER A 571 16.83 7.08 -11.73
C SER A 571 16.37 6.99 -10.27
N LEU A 572 15.36 7.77 -9.88
CA LEU A 572 14.80 7.70 -8.52
C LEU A 572 14.08 6.36 -8.27
N LEU A 573 13.30 5.90 -9.25
CA LEU A 573 12.64 4.60 -9.19
C LEU A 573 13.67 3.46 -9.22
N ASP A 574 14.66 3.55 -10.10
CA ASP A 574 15.77 2.58 -10.18
C ASP A 574 16.55 2.50 -8.86
N SER A 575 16.70 3.63 -8.14
CA SER A 575 17.31 3.63 -6.79
C SER A 575 16.47 2.84 -5.79
N CYS A 576 15.16 3.07 -5.74
CA CYS A 576 14.27 2.34 -4.82
C CYS A 576 14.30 0.82 -5.10
N VAL A 577 14.35 0.44 -6.38
CA VAL A 577 14.51 -0.95 -6.81
C VAL A 577 15.86 -1.52 -6.37
N ARG A 578 16.94 -0.77 -6.54
CA ARG A 578 18.29 -1.19 -6.12
C ARG A 578 18.38 -1.38 -4.62
N ASP A 579 17.85 -0.45 -3.85
CA ASP A 579 17.90 -0.48 -2.38
C ASP A 579 17.14 -1.70 -1.84
N TYR A 580 15.98 -2.02 -2.42
CA TYR A 580 15.22 -3.21 -2.05
C TYR A 580 15.91 -4.52 -2.49
N LEU A 581 16.35 -4.60 -3.75
CA LEU A 581 16.97 -5.82 -4.29
C LEU A 581 18.32 -6.12 -3.65
N ASN A 582 19.06 -5.11 -3.17
CA ASN A 582 20.28 -5.35 -2.43
C ASN A 582 20.00 -6.23 -1.19
N ASN A 583 18.88 -6.04 -0.50
CA ASN A 583 18.59 -6.79 0.72
C ASN A 583 17.87 -8.12 0.46
N THR A 584 17.27 -8.31 -0.71
CA THR A 584 16.37 -9.44 -0.99
C THR A 584 16.87 -10.39 -2.07
N ALA A 585 17.59 -9.91 -3.08
CA ALA A 585 18.03 -10.73 -4.20
C ALA A 585 19.23 -11.61 -3.82
N PRO A 586 19.17 -12.95 -3.97
CA PRO A 586 20.34 -13.80 -3.87
C PRO A 586 21.41 -13.42 -4.90
N ARG A 587 22.68 -13.65 -4.55
CA ARG A 587 23.81 -13.36 -5.44
C ARG A 587 24.10 -14.58 -6.29
N ALA A 588 24.38 -14.36 -7.55
CA ALA A 588 24.88 -15.36 -8.48
C ALA A 588 26.09 -14.81 -9.24
N MET A 589 27.04 -15.68 -9.58
CA MET A 589 28.07 -15.35 -10.54
C MET A 589 27.51 -15.55 -11.94
N ALA A 590 27.64 -14.55 -12.80
CA ALA A 590 27.27 -14.66 -14.20
C ALA A 590 28.27 -13.89 -15.06
N VAL A 591 28.68 -14.51 -16.15
CA VAL A 591 29.59 -13.98 -17.14
C VAL A 591 28.80 -13.75 -18.43
N LEU A 592 28.68 -12.50 -18.85
CA LEU A 592 27.85 -12.13 -20.01
C LEU A 592 28.59 -12.39 -21.32
N GLU A 593 29.87 -12.05 -21.37
CA GLU A 593 30.73 -12.26 -22.54
C GLU A 593 31.86 -13.23 -22.14
N PRO A 594 31.67 -14.55 -22.27
CA PRO A 594 32.56 -15.53 -21.65
C PRO A 594 33.91 -15.68 -22.36
N LEU A 595 34.99 -15.45 -21.61
CA LEU A 595 36.36 -15.81 -21.94
C LEU A 595 36.76 -17.07 -21.16
N LYS A 596 37.13 -18.12 -21.89
CA LYS A 596 37.58 -19.38 -21.28
C LYS A 596 38.96 -19.23 -20.64
N VAL A 597 39.11 -19.77 -19.44
CA VAL A 597 40.37 -19.79 -18.69
C VAL A 597 40.67 -21.20 -18.20
N THR A 598 41.88 -21.69 -18.49
CA THR A 598 42.38 -23.00 -18.05
C THR A 598 43.49 -22.80 -17.01
N ILE A 599 43.24 -23.26 -15.78
CA ILE A 599 44.16 -23.18 -14.65
C ILE A 599 45.11 -24.38 -14.66
N LEU A 600 46.42 -24.10 -14.59
CA LEU A 600 47.50 -25.07 -14.58
C LEU A 600 48.25 -25.09 -13.23
N PRO A 601 48.73 -26.26 -12.76
CA PRO A 601 48.43 -27.61 -13.27
C PRO A 601 46.94 -27.98 -13.04
N GLU A 602 46.51 -29.08 -13.64
CA GLU A 602 45.12 -29.56 -13.50
C GLU A 602 44.75 -29.79 -12.03
N ARG A 603 43.53 -29.37 -11.66
CA ARG A 603 42.98 -29.39 -10.29
C ARG A 603 41.72 -30.25 -10.25
N LYS A 604 41.49 -30.89 -9.11
CA LYS A 604 40.22 -31.58 -8.82
C LYS A 604 39.12 -30.57 -8.54
N LEU A 605 37.87 -30.99 -8.73
CA LEU A 605 36.68 -30.24 -8.32
C LEU A 605 36.75 -29.94 -6.82
N GLU A 606 36.62 -28.66 -6.49
CA GLU A 606 36.50 -28.13 -5.13
C GLU A 606 35.16 -27.42 -4.98
N GLU A 607 34.43 -27.67 -3.90
CA GLU A 607 33.17 -26.96 -3.61
C GLU A 607 33.43 -25.78 -2.68
N LEU A 608 33.25 -24.56 -3.19
CA LEU A 608 33.37 -23.34 -2.40
C LEU A 608 32.03 -23.02 -1.71
N SER A 609 32.08 -22.64 -0.44
CA SER A 609 30.92 -22.13 0.29
C SER A 609 30.86 -20.60 0.20
N VAL A 610 29.85 -20.08 -0.48
CA VAL A 610 29.68 -18.66 -0.80
C VAL A 610 28.40 -18.12 -0.14
N PRO A 611 28.40 -16.95 0.51
CA PRO A 611 27.17 -16.38 1.06
C PRO A 611 26.12 -16.12 -0.02
N VAL A 612 24.85 -16.41 0.29
CA VAL A 612 23.72 -16.10 -0.61
C VAL A 612 23.53 -14.58 -0.69
N ILE A 613 23.57 -13.89 0.45
CA ILE A 613 23.56 -12.42 0.58
C ILE A 613 24.79 -12.01 1.40
N PRO A 614 25.77 -11.28 0.84
CA PRO A 614 27.05 -11.05 1.51
C PRO A 614 26.97 -10.30 2.84
N HIS A 615 26.04 -9.37 2.99
CA HIS A 615 25.88 -8.57 4.22
C HIS A 615 24.85 -9.14 5.20
N ASP A 616 24.22 -10.28 4.88
CA ASP A 616 23.22 -10.93 5.73
C ASP A 616 23.52 -12.44 5.83
N SER A 617 24.24 -12.81 6.90
CA SER A 617 24.61 -14.19 7.18
C SER A 617 23.40 -15.08 7.50
N SER A 618 22.25 -14.52 7.89
CA SER A 618 21.04 -15.29 8.20
C SER A 618 20.46 -15.99 6.96
N LYS A 619 20.79 -15.51 5.76
CA LYS A 619 20.37 -16.09 4.48
C LYS A 619 21.18 -17.33 4.07
N GLY A 620 22.19 -17.70 4.86
CA GLY A 620 23.00 -18.89 4.65
C GLY A 620 23.99 -18.77 3.49
N THR A 621 24.52 -19.92 3.10
CA THR A 621 25.51 -20.07 2.04
C THR A 621 25.03 -21.01 0.94
N ARG A 622 25.62 -20.87 -0.25
CA ARG A 622 25.45 -21.75 -1.40
C ARG A 622 26.78 -22.37 -1.77
N LYS A 623 26.73 -23.55 -2.38
CA LYS A 623 27.90 -24.22 -2.93
C LYS A 623 28.17 -23.75 -4.35
N MET A 624 29.44 -23.58 -4.69
CA MET A 624 29.87 -23.20 -6.03
C MET A 624 31.05 -24.08 -6.45
N PRO A 625 30.96 -24.79 -7.59
CA PRO A 625 32.05 -25.64 -8.06
C PRO A 625 33.25 -24.78 -8.50
N PHE A 626 34.46 -25.24 -8.22
CA PHE A 626 35.71 -24.68 -8.70
C PHE A 626 36.54 -25.79 -9.32
N THR A 627 36.80 -25.67 -10.63
CA THR A 627 37.55 -26.65 -11.41
C THR A 627 38.72 -25.98 -12.14
N SER A 628 39.48 -26.74 -12.91
CA SER A 628 40.53 -26.18 -13.78
C SER A 628 40.00 -25.31 -14.91
N VAL A 629 38.75 -25.48 -15.32
CA VAL A 629 38.16 -24.68 -16.41
C VAL A 629 37.13 -23.74 -15.84
N ILE A 630 37.42 -22.44 -15.94
CA ILE A 630 36.52 -21.38 -15.52
C ILE A 630 36.29 -20.41 -16.69
N TYR A 631 35.28 -19.57 -16.54
CA TYR A 631 34.98 -18.48 -17.45
C TYR A 631 34.98 -17.16 -16.69
N ILE A 632 35.52 -16.13 -17.31
CA ILE A 632 35.54 -14.73 -16.83
C ILE A 632 34.98 -13.82 -17.92
N GLU A 633 34.67 -12.56 -17.61
CA GLU A 633 34.26 -11.62 -18.65
C GLU A 633 35.41 -11.36 -19.63
N GLN A 634 35.09 -11.25 -20.92
CA GLN A 634 36.04 -10.84 -21.96
C GLN A 634 36.70 -9.49 -21.61
N SER A 635 35.95 -8.58 -21.00
CA SER A 635 36.43 -7.26 -20.56
C SER A 635 37.33 -7.28 -19.30
N ASP A 636 37.49 -8.43 -18.65
CA ASP A 636 38.37 -8.62 -17.49
C ASP A 636 39.79 -9.08 -17.88
N PHE A 637 40.07 -9.25 -19.17
CA PHE A 637 41.41 -9.40 -19.71
C PHE A 637 41.75 -8.30 -20.73
N SER A 638 42.95 -7.74 -20.67
CA SER A 638 43.47 -6.84 -21.71
C SER A 638 44.99 -6.96 -21.87
N GLU A 639 45.45 -7.09 -23.12
CA GLU A 639 46.88 -6.99 -23.48
C GLU A 639 47.37 -5.54 -23.43
N ASN A 640 46.50 -4.58 -23.77
CA ASN A 640 46.80 -3.15 -23.82
C ASN A 640 45.83 -2.39 -22.89
N PRO A 641 46.05 -2.44 -21.56
CA PRO A 641 45.14 -1.86 -20.60
C PRO A 641 45.18 -0.32 -20.64
N GLU A 642 44.02 0.31 -20.50
CA GLU A 642 43.93 1.74 -20.24
C GLU A 642 44.47 2.09 -18.84
N LYS A 643 44.83 3.37 -18.64
CA LYS A 643 45.31 3.85 -17.34
C LYS A 643 44.22 3.63 -16.28
N GLY A 644 44.57 2.91 -15.21
CA GLY A 644 43.65 2.60 -14.11
C GLY A 644 42.99 1.21 -14.18
N TYR A 645 43.26 0.41 -15.21
CA TYR A 645 42.79 -0.97 -15.33
C TYR A 645 43.33 -1.86 -14.19
N ARG A 646 42.44 -2.50 -13.42
CA ARG A 646 42.78 -3.31 -12.24
C ARG A 646 42.53 -4.82 -12.40
N ARG A 647 42.19 -5.27 -13.61
CA ARG A 647 41.87 -6.67 -13.91
C ARG A 647 43.08 -7.38 -14.57
N LEU A 648 42.87 -8.53 -15.20
CA LEU A 648 43.94 -9.41 -15.66
C LEU A 648 44.67 -8.83 -16.88
N THR A 649 45.99 -8.83 -16.84
CA THR A 649 46.85 -8.51 -18.00
C THR A 649 48.01 -9.51 -18.06
N PRO A 650 48.82 -9.51 -19.13
CA PRO A 650 50.00 -10.37 -19.19
C PRO A 650 50.99 -10.15 -18.03
N SER A 651 51.04 -8.94 -17.47
CA SER A 651 51.97 -8.55 -16.39
C SER A 651 51.29 -8.27 -15.05
N GLN A 652 49.96 -8.29 -14.98
CA GLN A 652 49.17 -7.95 -13.80
C GLN A 652 48.24 -9.10 -13.40
N PRO A 653 48.41 -9.69 -12.21
CA PRO A 653 47.53 -10.73 -11.74
C PRO A 653 46.18 -10.18 -11.24
N VAL A 654 45.18 -11.06 -11.15
CA VAL A 654 43.83 -10.73 -10.66
C VAL A 654 43.35 -11.76 -9.63
N GLY A 655 42.60 -11.32 -8.63
CA GLY A 655 41.97 -12.22 -7.67
C GLY A 655 40.64 -12.78 -8.18
N LEU A 656 40.31 -14.01 -7.81
CA LEU A 656 38.99 -14.59 -8.01
C LEU A 656 38.12 -14.37 -6.77
N LYS A 657 36.97 -13.74 -6.95
CA LYS A 657 36.02 -13.49 -5.85
C LYS A 657 35.58 -14.84 -5.23
N TYR A 658 35.63 -14.92 -3.90
CA TYR A 658 35.32 -16.09 -3.06
C TYR A 658 36.19 -17.35 -3.20
N ALA A 659 37.10 -17.44 -4.18
CA ALA A 659 37.97 -18.61 -4.34
C ALA A 659 39.27 -18.55 -3.53
N ALA A 660 39.61 -17.38 -2.96
CA ALA A 660 40.91 -17.13 -2.34
C ALA A 660 42.13 -17.47 -3.24
N GLN A 661 41.96 -17.35 -4.56
CA GLN A 661 43.01 -17.58 -5.56
C GLN A 661 43.36 -16.29 -6.32
N VAL A 662 44.63 -16.16 -6.71
CA VAL A 662 45.17 -15.12 -7.59
C VAL A 662 45.64 -15.77 -8.89
N LEU A 663 45.15 -15.27 -10.02
CA LEU A 663 45.49 -15.76 -11.37
C LEU A 663 46.62 -14.93 -11.98
N THR A 664 47.57 -15.62 -12.61
CA THR A 664 48.64 -15.04 -13.44
C THR A 664 48.65 -15.69 -14.80
N VAL A 665 48.70 -14.90 -15.88
CA VAL A 665 48.71 -15.39 -17.26
C VAL A 665 50.03 -16.08 -17.59
N GLN A 666 49.95 -17.25 -18.20
CA GLN A 666 51.10 -18.01 -18.71
C GLN A 666 51.15 -17.98 -20.24
N SER A 667 50.00 -18.17 -20.89
CA SER A 667 49.91 -18.11 -22.35
C SER A 667 48.53 -17.65 -22.80
N ILE A 668 48.49 -16.94 -23.93
CA ILE A 668 47.28 -16.42 -24.55
C ILE A 668 47.04 -17.22 -25.84
N VAL A 669 45.84 -17.80 -25.97
CA VAL A 669 45.42 -18.52 -27.16
C VAL A 669 44.46 -17.62 -27.94
N LYS A 670 44.84 -17.30 -29.18
CA LYS A 670 44.06 -16.48 -30.11
C LYS A 670 43.42 -17.34 -31.18
N ASP A 671 42.28 -16.89 -31.70
CA ASP A 671 41.65 -17.48 -32.88
C ASP A 671 42.27 -16.96 -34.18
N GLU A 672 41.76 -17.42 -35.31
CA GLU A 672 42.20 -17.05 -36.65
C GLU A 672 42.01 -15.55 -36.96
N SER A 673 41.11 -14.88 -36.25
CA SER A 673 40.88 -13.43 -36.36
C SER A 673 41.79 -12.59 -35.44
N GLY A 674 42.64 -13.25 -34.63
CA GLY A 674 43.50 -12.61 -33.64
C GLY A 674 42.79 -12.23 -32.34
N GLN A 675 41.53 -12.64 -32.14
CA GLN A 675 40.80 -12.42 -30.90
C GLN A 675 41.18 -13.46 -29.85
N VAL A 676 41.22 -13.04 -28.58
CA VAL A 676 41.59 -13.90 -27.46
C VAL A 676 40.45 -14.86 -27.17
N LYS A 677 40.71 -16.16 -27.34
CA LYS A 677 39.73 -17.24 -27.17
C LYS A 677 39.89 -17.99 -25.85
N GLU A 678 41.13 -18.19 -25.41
CA GLU A 678 41.43 -18.91 -24.16
C GLU A 678 42.69 -18.35 -23.49
N LEU A 679 42.68 -18.29 -22.16
CA LEU A 679 43.86 -17.98 -21.36
C LEU A 679 44.30 -19.23 -20.60
N LYS A 680 45.59 -19.53 -20.62
CA LYS A 680 46.19 -20.49 -19.67
C LYS A 680 46.85 -19.72 -18.55
N VAL A 681 46.49 -20.04 -17.32
CA VAL A 681 46.89 -19.29 -16.12
C VAL A 681 47.40 -20.23 -15.05
N THR A 682 48.17 -19.71 -14.11
CA THR A 682 48.46 -20.36 -12.83
C THR A 682 47.66 -19.70 -11.71
N ALA A 683 47.16 -20.49 -10.76
CA ALA A 683 46.44 -19.98 -9.59
C ALA A 683 47.26 -20.22 -8.31
N GLN A 684 47.47 -19.17 -7.52
CA GLN A 684 48.15 -19.22 -6.22
C GLN A 684 47.23 -18.72 -5.10
N SER A 685 47.44 -19.18 -3.86
CA SER A 685 46.67 -18.68 -2.71
C SER A 685 46.96 -17.21 -2.49
N VAL A 686 45.92 -16.43 -2.16
CA VAL A 686 46.06 -15.00 -1.79
C VAL A 686 47.03 -14.81 -0.62
N ASP A 687 47.15 -15.78 0.29
CA ASP A 687 48.05 -15.69 1.46
C ASP A 687 49.53 -15.83 1.08
N THR A 688 49.82 -16.45 -0.06
CA THR A 688 51.19 -16.74 -0.53
C THR A 688 51.69 -15.73 -1.56
N THR A 689 50.84 -14.84 -2.04
CA THR A 689 51.11 -13.93 -3.17
C THR A 689 50.81 -12.49 -2.78
N SER A 690 51.41 -11.53 -3.48
CA SER A 690 51.07 -10.12 -3.28
C SER A 690 49.58 -9.86 -3.59
N LYS A 691 48.95 -9.01 -2.77
CA LYS A 691 47.52 -8.70 -2.90
C LYS A 691 47.22 -8.15 -4.30
N PRO A 692 46.29 -8.76 -5.07
CA PRO A 692 45.98 -8.33 -6.42
C PRO A 692 45.32 -6.94 -6.41
N LYS A 693 45.39 -6.23 -7.54
CA LYS A 693 44.78 -4.90 -7.68
C LYS A 693 43.25 -4.92 -7.71
N GLY A 694 42.65 -6.07 -7.98
CA GLY A 694 41.20 -6.26 -8.04
C GLY A 694 40.80 -7.73 -7.94
N PHE A 695 39.52 -7.94 -7.64
CA PHE A 695 38.88 -9.26 -7.65
C PHE A 695 37.75 -9.25 -8.69
N ILE A 696 37.70 -10.28 -9.52
CA ILE A 696 36.68 -10.46 -10.57
C ILE A 696 35.75 -11.62 -10.24
N HIS A 697 34.54 -11.59 -10.82
CA HIS A 697 33.64 -12.74 -10.81
C HIS A 697 34.06 -13.75 -11.87
N TRP A 698 33.61 -14.98 -11.70
CA TRP A 698 33.95 -16.11 -12.55
C TRP A 698 32.89 -17.20 -12.38
N VAL A 699 32.78 -18.10 -13.34
CA VAL A 699 31.89 -19.27 -13.27
C VAL A 699 32.64 -20.54 -13.69
N SER A 700 32.30 -21.66 -13.05
CA SER A 700 32.75 -23.01 -13.42
C SER A 700 31.53 -23.92 -13.49
N GLU A 701 31.57 -24.92 -14.37
CA GLU A 701 30.40 -25.76 -14.70
C GLU A 701 29.09 -24.95 -14.85
N PRO A 702 29.10 -23.89 -15.68
CA PRO A 702 27.98 -22.96 -15.76
C PRO A 702 26.76 -23.56 -16.45
N VAL A 703 25.64 -22.87 -16.28
CA VAL A 703 24.43 -23.03 -17.09
C VAL A 703 24.42 -21.94 -18.16
N GLU A 704 24.10 -22.30 -19.40
CA GLU A 704 23.92 -21.34 -20.49
C GLU A 704 22.57 -20.63 -20.38
N CYS A 705 22.55 -19.32 -20.61
CA CYS A 705 21.35 -18.51 -20.57
C CYS A 705 21.38 -17.34 -21.56
N GLU A 706 20.19 -16.86 -21.93
CA GLU A 706 20.02 -15.61 -22.67
C GLU A 706 19.89 -14.45 -21.68
N VAL A 707 20.64 -13.37 -21.88
CA VAL A 707 20.55 -12.16 -21.07
C VAL A 707 20.15 -10.98 -21.96
N ARG A 708 19.12 -10.24 -21.54
CA ARG A 708 18.59 -9.06 -22.22
C ARG A 708 18.94 -7.81 -21.44
N ILE A 709 19.73 -6.95 -22.05
CA ILE A 709 20.20 -5.70 -21.47
C ILE A 709 19.38 -4.55 -22.08
N TYR A 710 18.57 -3.89 -21.25
CA TYR A 710 17.74 -2.77 -21.68
C TYR A 710 18.40 -1.41 -21.36
N GLY A 711 18.31 -0.49 -22.31
CA GLY A 711 18.62 0.94 -22.17
C GLY A 711 17.34 1.79 -22.20
N ARG A 712 17.51 3.12 -22.11
CA ARG A 712 16.38 4.05 -22.24
C ARG A 712 15.77 3.96 -23.64
N LEU A 713 14.44 3.91 -23.71
CA LEU A 713 13.71 3.82 -24.97
C LEU A 713 13.74 5.14 -25.76
N PHE A 714 13.67 6.26 -25.07
CA PHE A 714 13.67 7.60 -25.66
C PHE A 714 14.97 8.32 -25.35
N LYS A 715 15.48 9.10 -26.30
CA LYS A 715 16.72 9.88 -26.14
C LYS A 715 16.47 11.14 -25.32
N HIS A 716 15.33 11.79 -25.52
CA HIS A 716 14.98 13.04 -24.86
C HIS A 716 14.13 12.83 -23.60
N LYS A 717 14.19 13.82 -22.69
CA LYS A 717 13.41 13.81 -21.44
C LYS A 717 11.91 13.86 -21.72
N ASN A 718 11.52 14.69 -22.68
CA ASN A 718 10.14 14.90 -23.08
C ASN A 718 9.95 14.46 -24.54
N PRO A 719 9.80 13.14 -24.80
CA PRO A 719 9.69 12.63 -26.17
C PRO A 719 8.44 13.13 -26.91
N GLU A 720 7.47 13.69 -26.18
CA GLU A 720 6.24 14.22 -26.73
C GLU A 720 6.29 15.72 -27.07
N ASP A 721 7.34 16.42 -26.64
CA ASP A 721 7.46 17.86 -26.86
C ASP A 721 7.85 18.13 -28.32
N PRO A 722 7.01 18.79 -29.14
CA PRO A 722 7.33 19.08 -30.53
C PRO A 722 8.54 20.00 -30.72
N SER A 723 8.93 20.76 -29.68
CA SER A 723 10.12 21.61 -29.70
C SER A 723 11.41 20.80 -29.53
N GLU A 724 11.40 19.73 -28.72
CA GLU A 724 12.52 18.79 -28.58
C GLU A 724 12.52 17.76 -29.71
N VAL A 725 11.33 17.30 -30.15
CA VAL A 725 11.15 16.23 -31.14
C VAL A 725 10.17 16.65 -32.25
N PRO A 726 10.62 17.46 -33.24
CA PRO A 726 9.74 17.95 -34.31
C PRO A 726 9.13 16.84 -35.18
N GLY A 727 9.83 15.70 -35.31
CA GLY A 727 9.35 14.51 -36.04
C GLY A 727 8.34 13.66 -35.26
N GLY A 728 8.00 14.04 -34.03
CA GLY A 728 7.15 13.30 -33.12
C GLY A 728 7.86 12.15 -32.39
N PHE A 729 7.27 11.70 -31.29
CA PHE A 729 7.92 10.79 -30.33
C PHE A 729 8.51 9.50 -30.93
N VAL A 730 7.98 8.98 -32.04
CA VAL A 730 8.49 7.77 -32.69
C VAL A 730 9.92 7.98 -33.20
N THR A 731 10.25 9.18 -33.72
CA THR A 731 11.60 9.49 -34.21
C THR A 731 12.64 9.63 -33.09
N ASP A 732 12.19 9.76 -31.84
CA ASP A 732 13.06 9.87 -30.67
C ASP A 732 13.48 8.51 -30.07
N CYS A 733 12.96 7.41 -30.62
CA CYS A 733 13.27 6.08 -30.10
C CYS A 733 14.75 5.73 -30.30
N ASN A 734 15.36 5.15 -29.27
CA ASN A 734 16.71 4.64 -29.28
C ASN A 734 16.74 3.20 -29.82
N GLN A 735 17.38 3.02 -30.98
CA GLN A 735 17.51 1.73 -31.64
C GLN A 735 18.40 0.76 -30.84
N ASP A 736 19.38 1.27 -30.09
CA ASP A 736 20.29 0.47 -29.26
C ASP A 736 19.75 0.23 -27.84
N SER A 737 18.43 0.42 -27.63
CA SER A 737 17.79 0.27 -26.32
C SER A 737 17.65 -1.18 -25.85
N LEU A 738 17.94 -2.18 -26.69
CA LEU A 738 17.95 -3.59 -26.34
C LEU A 738 19.19 -4.28 -26.92
N ARG A 739 20.03 -4.84 -26.05
CA ARG A 739 21.12 -5.74 -26.43
C ARG A 739 20.82 -7.14 -25.91
N VAL A 740 20.73 -8.12 -26.81
CA VAL A 740 20.51 -9.53 -26.49
C VAL A 740 21.85 -10.26 -26.50
N ILE A 741 22.13 -11.00 -25.43
CA ILE A 741 23.34 -11.81 -25.23
C ILE A 741 22.89 -13.26 -25.14
N PRO A 742 23.03 -14.08 -26.20
CA PRO A 742 22.40 -15.39 -26.27
C PRO A 742 23.12 -16.48 -25.47
N ASN A 743 24.44 -16.34 -25.26
CA ASN A 743 25.32 -17.39 -24.74
C ASN A 743 26.02 -16.94 -23.44
N ALA A 744 25.29 -16.26 -22.56
CA ALA A 744 25.82 -15.90 -21.25
C ALA A 744 25.92 -17.15 -20.37
N LEU A 745 26.82 -17.13 -19.40
CA LEU A 745 27.10 -18.25 -18.50
C LEU A 745 26.80 -17.85 -17.07
N VAL A 746 25.95 -18.59 -16.37
CA VAL A 746 25.56 -18.32 -14.97
C VAL A 746 25.86 -19.52 -14.08
N ASP A 747 26.18 -19.28 -12.81
CA ASP A 747 26.43 -20.36 -11.86
C ASP A 747 25.20 -21.24 -11.63
N GLN A 748 25.41 -22.44 -11.10
CA GLN A 748 24.34 -23.43 -10.95
C GLN A 748 23.26 -23.06 -9.91
N SER A 749 23.43 -21.96 -9.16
CA SER A 749 22.46 -21.56 -8.13
C SER A 749 21.13 -21.10 -8.69
N VAL A 750 21.06 -20.81 -9.99
CA VAL A 750 19.82 -20.45 -10.67
C VAL A 750 19.00 -21.67 -11.14
N LYS A 751 19.53 -22.89 -11.00
CA LYS A 751 18.78 -24.10 -11.37
C LYS A 751 17.53 -24.22 -10.49
N GLY A 752 16.37 -24.39 -11.13
CA GLY A 752 15.08 -24.50 -10.45
C GLY A 752 14.45 -23.15 -10.06
N ALA A 753 15.08 -22.04 -10.42
CA ALA A 753 14.50 -20.71 -10.25
C ALA A 753 13.28 -20.54 -11.18
N LYS A 754 12.27 -19.84 -10.68
CA LYS A 754 10.97 -19.64 -11.33
C LYS A 754 10.93 -18.30 -12.06
N VAL A 755 9.98 -18.17 -12.98
CA VAL A 755 9.68 -16.88 -13.62
C VAL A 755 9.47 -15.80 -12.56
N TYR A 756 10.08 -14.63 -12.79
CA TYR A 756 10.16 -13.50 -11.86
C TYR A 756 11.08 -13.67 -10.64
N ASP A 757 11.82 -14.78 -10.48
CA ASP A 757 12.88 -14.82 -9.46
C ASP A 757 13.98 -13.81 -9.83
N LYS A 758 14.50 -13.13 -8.80
CA LYS A 758 15.45 -12.02 -8.94
C LYS A 758 16.82 -12.41 -8.39
N PHE A 759 17.87 -11.99 -9.07
CA PHE A 759 19.24 -12.25 -8.69
C PHE A 759 20.08 -10.98 -8.82
N GLN A 760 21.08 -10.83 -7.96
CA GLN A 760 22.18 -9.93 -8.23
C GLN A 760 23.28 -10.73 -8.96
N PHE A 761 23.51 -10.42 -10.23
CA PHE A 761 24.70 -10.89 -10.93
C PHE A 761 25.88 -10.03 -10.49
N GLU A 762 26.84 -10.70 -9.86
CA GLU A 762 28.01 -10.05 -9.28
C GLU A 762 28.71 -9.16 -10.31
N ARG A 763 28.99 -7.90 -9.91
CA ARG A 763 29.54 -6.81 -10.76
C ARG A 763 28.69 -6.35 -11.96
N ASN A 764 27.68 -7.09 -12.37
CA ASN A 764 26.89 -6.80 -13.57
C ASN A 764 25.60 -6.01 -13.29
N GLY A 765 24.87 -6.34 -12.21
CA GLY A 765 23.59 -5.69 -11.92
C GLY A 765 22.57 -6.62 -11.27
N TYR A 766 21.32 -6.18 -11.29
CA TYR A 766 20.19 -6.99 -10.85
C TYR A 766 19.42 -7.49 -12.07
N PHE A 767 19.03 -8.76 -12.01
CA PHE A 767 18.39 -9.48 -13.10
C PHE A 767 17.18 -10.24 -12.59
N SER A 768 16.22 -10.49 -13.48
CA SER A 768 15.02 -11.27 -13.20
C SER A 768 14.80 -12.29 -14.30
N ILE A 769 14.29 -13.46 -13.94
CA ILE A 769 13.89 -14.48 -14.92
C ILE A 769 12.68 -13.97 -15.71
N ASP A 770 12.81 -13.94 -17.02
CA ASP A 770 11.76 -13.51 -17.97
C ASP A 770 10.73 -14.63 -18.19
N PRO A 771 9.45 -14.29 -18.43
CA PRO A 771 8.42 -15.26 -18.79
C PRO A 771 8.69 -16.11 -20.04
N ASP A 772 9.59 -15.69 -20.93
CA ASP A 772 10.03 -16.50 -22.08
C ASP A 772 10.94 -17.68 -21.66
N SER A 773 11.28 -17.81 -20.37
CA SER A 773 12.10 -18.92 -19.87
C SER A 773 11.34 -20.24 -19.89
N THR A 774 12.05 -21.29 -20.28
CA THR A 774 11.59 -22.69 -20.32
C THR A 774 12.56 -23.56 -19.51
N PRO A 775 12.21 -24.81 -19.17
CA PRO A 775 13.12 -25.73 -18.50
C PRO A 775 14.46 -25.94 -19.24
N GLU A 776 14.47 -25.80 -20.57
CA GLU A 776 15.63 -25.99 -21.43
C GLU A 776 16.40 -24.68 -21.70
N LYS A 777 15.73 -23.53 -21.60
CA LYS A 777 16.32 -22.22 -21.90
C LYS A 777 15.92 -21.19 -20.85
N ILE A 778 16.89 -20.74 -20.07
CA ILE A 778 16.70 -19.68 -19.08
C ILE A 778 16.95 -18.32 -19.75
N VAL A 779 16.05 -17.37 -19.53
CA VAL A 779 16.13 -16.00 -20.05
C VAL A 779 16.12 -15.01 -18.88
N PHE A 780 17.11 -14.13 -18.82
CA PHE A 780 17.18 -13.07 -17.82
C PHE A 780 16.99 -11.69 -18.45
N ASN A 781 16.21 -10.85 -17.79
CA ASN A 781 16.13 -9.41 -18.05
C ASN A 781 17.01 -8.66 -17.06
N ARG A 782 17.80 -7.68 -17.52
CA ARG A 782 18.43 -6.73 -16.60
C ARG A 782 17.37 -5.79 -16.03
N THR A 783 17.14 -5.89 -14.73
CA THR A 783 16.24 -5.05 -13.96
C THR A 783 16.80 -3.63 -13.85
N VAL A 784 17.95 -3.50 -13.17
CA VAL A 784 18.67 -2.24 -12.95
C VAL A 784 20.17 -2.52 -12.83
N ALA A 785 20.99 -1.57 -13.27
CA ALA A 785 22.45 -1.64 -13.07
C ALA A 785 22.82 -1.41 -11.59
N LEU A 786 24.03 -1.83 -11.20
CA LEU A 786 24.62 -1.40 -9.93
C LEU A 786 24.81 0.12 -9.92
N LYS A 787 25.00 0.70 -8.74
CA LYS A 787 25.25 2.14 -8.62
C LYS A 787 26.60 2.44 -9.29
N GLU A 788 26.61 3.30 -10.31
CA GLU A 788 27.87 3.81 -10.87
C GLU A 788 28.51 4.74 -9.83
N ASP A 789 29.78 4.47 -9.52
CA ASP A 789 30.60 5.33 -8.68
C ASP A 789 30.92 6.57 -9.53
N VAL A 790 30.28 7.71 -9.25
CA VAL A 790 30.41 8.97 -10.01
C VAL A 790 31.87 9.46 -10.10
N GLY A 791 32.78 8.91 -9.30
CA GLY A 791 34.22 9.19 -9.33
C GLY A 791 35.12 8.14 -10.02
N LYS A 792 34.58 7.23 -10.85
CA LYS A 792 35.37 6.17 -11.52
C LYS A 792 35.25 6.09 -13.05
N ASN A 793 34.73 7.13 -13.70
CA ASN A 793 34.87 7.31 -15.16
C ASN A 793 36.00 8.28 -15.46
#